data_AF-A0AAG5D0F9-F1
#
_entry.id   AF-A0AAG5D0F9-F1
#
_cell.length_a   1.000
_cell.length_b   1.000
_cell.length_c   1.000
_cell.angle_alpha   90.00
_cell.angle_beta   90.00
_cell.angle_gamma   90.00
#
_symmetry.space_group_name_H-M   'P 1'
#
loop_
_entity.id
_entity.type
_entity.pdbx_description
1 polymer ?
#
loop_
_entity_poly.entity_id
_entity_poly.type
_entity_poly.pdbx_seq_one_letter_code
_entity_poly.pdbx_strand_id
1 'polypeptide(L)'
;MVDSQPYVIRVMEEMGLADGGFIPIANEENKRLLEYINRLGEGKVRSLGKVQVSDQRLGNLKVHLKHAQVEFEQNSKLIGVDKSQITAEDGLLKVAQNDRASFRQRVVEVKKNHSDLQRHDERAQGDMKKLTGNVEKYTERIKWAKGALQEWKQVMGNGDETNKLILKYCKLDASRAQSLEAKRKQLENKIPQRRTVLVTLYEEYKSLEQVLERTSQLFRLAHHERRQMVRTWKEAVKHMNQRESNIKSVEDEIDTARETTETLLGDMQAQVEFLEEQQRNNHEIEVRIGDLNVDVSKLRNRLTALNDSVQLKTNEYQITRKSVQNLSNKLSTMRNRNRHAFKEEEEKEKQIHENLSELEMLRDKLDNFRSKSLCAQERLRQLNEIVESEEKQIRAMETETTRLSAALYRAQQQLFAMKEEDKLLKDEVHSTESGIGKIKAALKTLDKEIVRQIEISYSVDYSMEKVQSRIANMKGAGDRQEGDNRVHAKLVHATAILEERKQNLALLLGQTARIQQEYRQSSLVYQQAATEIERMTGKWKEKTLIVEGGEKKVRQCTAENQERLVEKSLLKMRIKQMERQLENQSNKMYTLERHRMELEAAISKRMVDITAQKNMLQLRRKYLADERAQLKADITERSLKIDQLKNRYELSLDLLGKNEDGSIVTATQIKIKTAQEKYMLLREGSELNVKILKAEEDLKALENTLKVMNYSNDKYKRGFQKVEDENPDMIAMENIQADYCKAVAALKSVRSDLAMNTENLHDLNECREQNDKALDLAQKERLDNNDVLLRIQKELLDQRTKIQRAERELKLAIKAAKAKTNDDDLMMIFQKDLNLKELEERNGIALQHLADLVEHNTELAASVSKHCYERGLRLPLVKRTKSQISWRSENSHGTEYSGRVDTISSKQGLPWGAVSGRGRTGQRLLP
;
A
#
# COMPACT_ATOMS: atom_id res chain seq x y z
N MET A 1 -18.58 -121.42 -14.07
CA MET A 1 -17.60 -121.69 -15.13
C MET A 1 -16.23 -121.69 -14.46
N VAL A 2 -15.52 -122.81 -14.33
CA VAL A 2 -15.12 -123.83 -15.33
C VAL A 2 -13.97 -123.32 -16.21
N ASP A 3 -12.87 -124.07 -16.12
CA ASP A 3 -11.71 -124.18 -17.01
C ASP A 3 -11.00 -122.92 -17.49
N SER A 4 -9.95 -122.52 -16.73
CA SER A 4 -8.55 -122.65 -17.20
C SER A 4 -7.55 -121.92 -16.27
N GLN A 5 -7.43 -122.31 -14.99
CA GLN A 5 -6.20 -122.00 -14.26
C GLN A 5 -5.07 -122.87 -14.84
N PRO A 6 -3.94 -122.29 -15.31
CA PRO A 6 -2.83 -123.08 -15.83
C PRO A 6 -2.27 -124.02 -14.76
N TYR A 7 -1.97 -125.26 -15.15
CA TYR A 7 -1.32 -126.28 -14.31
C TYR A 7 -0.13 -125.73 -13.49
N VAL A 8 0.63 -124.83 -14.09
CA VAL A 8 1.76 -124.10 -13.48
C VAL A 8 1.38 -123.34 -12.20
N ILE A 9 0.20 -122.70 -12.13
CA ILE A 9 -0.21 -121.91 -10.96
C ILE A 9 -0.51 -122.83 -9.77
N ARG A 10 -1.19 -123.96 -10.01
CA ARG A 10 -1.51 -124.94 -8.96
C ARG A 10 -0.23 -125.52 -8.33
N VAL A 11 0.75 -125.85 -9.16
CA VAL A 11 2.08 -126.32 -8.70
C VAL A 11 2.86 -125.23 -7.94
N MET A 12 2.66 -123.94 -8.27
CA MET A 12 3.26 -122.83 -7.51
C MET A 12 2.60 -122.62 -6.14
N GLU A 13 1.31 -122.90 -6.00
CA GLU A 13 0.59 -122.83 -4.72
C GLU A 13 0.92 -124.02 -3.81
N GLU A 14 1.02 -125.23 -4.37
CA GLU A 14 1.43 -126.45 -3.65
C GLU A 14 2.88 -126.38 -3.11
N MET A 15 3.76 -125.57 -3.72
CA MET A 15 5.12 -125.31 -3.20
C MET A 15 5.21 -124.15 -2.17
N GLY A 16 4.10 -123.77 -1.54
CA GLY A 16 4.10 -122.93 -0.32
C GLY A 16 4.38 -121.44 -0.54
N LEU A 17 4.43 -120.96 -1.78
CA LEU A 17 4.70 -119.55 -2.13
C LEU A 17 3.50 -118.60 -1.89
N ALA A 18 2.55 -119.00 -1.04
CA ALA A 18 1.24 -118.39 -0.93
C ALA A 18 1.24 -117.05 -0.18
N ASP A 19 1.98 -116.90 0.93
CA ASP A 19 1.68 -115.84 1.91
C ASP A 19 2.88 -114.96 2.33
N GLY A 20 2.57 -113.69 2.59
CA GLY A 20 3.28 -112.69 3.41
C GLY A 20 4.77 -112.35 3.19
N GLY A 21 5.67 -113.32 3.04
CA GLY A 21 7.07 -113.12 3.46
C GLY A 21 8.18 -113.86 2.70
N PHE A 22 7.90 -114.64 1.66
CA PHE A 22 8.94 -115.34 0.89
C PHE A 22 8.96 -114.99 -0.60
N ILE A 23 9.87 -114.08 -0.96
CA ILE A 23 10.38 -113.97 -2.33
C ILE A 23 11.62 -114.88 -2.42
N PRO A 24 11.78 -115.73 -3.44
CA PRO A 24 13.02 -116.47 -3.72
C PRO A 24 14.17 -115.53 -4.13
N ILE A 25 14.69 -114.74 -3.20
CA ILE A 25 15.80 -113.81 -3.41
C ILE A 25 17.09 -114.61 -3.46
N ALA A 26 17.56 -114.95 -4.67
CA ALA A 26 18.76 -115.75 -4.90
C ALA A 26 20.10 -115.02 -4.59
N ASN A 27 20.07 -113.84 -3.95
CA ASN A 27 21.25 -113.05 -3.62
C ASN A 27 21.15 -112.40 -2.23
N GLU A 28 22.12 -112.69 -1.37
CA GLU A 28 22.24 -112.19 0.01
C GLU A 28 22.37 -110.66 0.10
N GLU A 29 22.87 -109.99 -0.94
CA GLU A 29 22.97 -108.51 -1.00
C GLU A 29 21.59 -107.85 -0.86
N ASN A 30 20.57 -108.39 -1.53
CA ASN A 30 19.20 -107.87 -1.52
C ASN A 30 18.52 -108.05 -0.16
N LYS A 31 18.92 -109.06 0.62
CA LYS A 31 18.44 -109.27 1.99
C LYS A 31 18.99 -108.20 2.95
N ARG A 32 20.28 -107.87 2.82
CA ARG A 32 20.93 -106.78 3.57
C ARG A 32 20.35 -105.41 3.23
N LEU A 33 19.97 -105.18 1.97
CA LEU A 33 19.28 -103.97 1.54
C LEU A 33 17.93 -103.78 2.24
N LEU A 34 17.17 -104.85 2.49
CA LEU A 34 15.88 -104.77 3.20
C LEU A 34 16.05 -104.33 4.67
N GLU A 35 17.01 -104.91 5.39
CA GLU A 35 17.34 -104.47 6.76
C GLU A 35 17.84 -103.02 6.80
N TYR A 36 18.61 -102.61 5.79
CA TYR A 36 19.11 -101.25 5.67
C TYR A 36 17.97 -100.24 5.46
N ILE A 37 16.99 -100.56 4.62
CA ILE A 37 15.77 -99.75 4.41
C ILE A 37 15.00 -99.56 5.73
N ASN A 38 14.83 -100.61 6.53
CA ASN A 38 14.13 -100.52 7.81
C ASN A 38 14.86 -99.60 8.82
N ARG A 39 16.20 -99.69 8.90
CA ARG A 39 17.01 -98.78 9.75
C ARG A 39 16.93 -97.32 9.27
N LEU A 40 16.87 -97.08 7.96
CA LEU A 40 16.65 -95.75 7.38
C LEU A 40 15.26 -95.21 7.73
N GLY A 41 14.23 -96.05 7.83
CA GLY A 41 12.89 -95.68 8.28
C GLY A 41 12.88 -95.06 9.68
N GLU A 42 13.52 -95.71 10.66
CA GLU A 42 13.67 -95.15 12.01
C GLU A 42 14.52 -93.86 12.04
N GLY A 43 15.49 -93.76 11.13
CA GLY A 43 16.31 -92.56 10.92
C GLY A 43 15.48 -91.37 10.42
N LYS A 44 14.54 -91.61 9.50
CA LYS A 44 13.60 -90.59 8.98
C LYS A 44 12.76 -89.99 10.10
N VAL A 45 12.13 -90.82 10.95
CA VAL A 45 11.28 -90.37 12.06
C VAL A 45 12.07 -89.53 13.07
N ARG A 46 13.25 -90.00 13.50
CA ARG A 46 14.13 -89.26 14.41
C ARG A 46 14.70 -87.96 13.82
N SER A 47 14.75 -87.84 12.50
CA SER A 47 15.16 -86.62 11.81
C SER A 47 14.02 -85.61 11.70
N LEU A 48 12.78 -86.07 11.43
CA LEU A 48 11.59 -85.21 11.34
C LEU A 48 11.37 -84.39 12.62
N GLY A 49 11.45 -85.03 13.79
CA GLY A 49 11.30 -84.34 15.08
C GLY A 49 12.37 -83.27 15.34
N LYS A 50 13.59 -83.46 14.82
CA LYS A 50 14.66 -82.44 14.91
C LYS A 50 14.39 -81.26 13.99
N VAL A 51 13.85 -81.50 12.79
CA VAL A 51 13.44 -80.43 11.86
C VAL A 51 12.33 -79.58 12.49
N GLN A 52 11.30 -80.20 13.06
CA GLN A 52 10.16 -79.49 13.67
C GLN A 52 10.59 -78.56 14.83
N VAL A 53 11.53 -78.99 15.69
CA VAL A 53 12.12 -78.14 16.74
C VAL A 53 13.00 -77.03 16.16
N SER A 54 13.73 -77.31 15.07
CA SER A 54 14.51 -76.30 14.35
C SER A 54 13.62 -75.24 13.70
N ASP A 55 12.46 -75.61 13.16
CA ASP A 55 11.52 -74.68 12.54
C ASP A 55 10.81 -73.79 13.57
N GLN A 56 10.44 -74.31 14.74
CA GLN A 56 9.96 -73.49 15.85
C GLN A 56 11.02 -72.47 16.32
N ARG A 57 12.28 -72.91 16.45
CA ARG A 57 13.41 -72.02 16.76
C ARG A 57 13.64 -70.97 15.68
N LEU A 58 13.53 -71.34 14.40
CA LEU A 58 13.64 -70.44 13.26
C LEU A 58 12.48 -69.42 13.22
N GLY A 59 11.27 -69.82 13.58
CA GLY A 59 10.11 -68.94 13.75
C GLY A 59 10.37 -67.86 14.80
N ASN A 60 10.81 -68.26 16.00
CA ASN A 60 11.14 -67.32 17.07
C ASN A 60 12.30 -66.38 16.66
N LEU A 61 13.35 -66.90 16.02
CA LEU A 61 14.45 -66.08 15.50
C LEU A 61 14.00 -65.10 14.42
N LYS A 62 13.03 -65.44 13.56
CA LYS A 62 12.43 -64.51 12.58
C LYS A 62 11.65 -63.39 13.26
N VAL A 63 10.98 -63.65 14.39
CA VAL A 63 10.30 -62.60 15.18
C VAL A 63 11.33 -61.68 15.85
N HIS A 64 12.35 -62.23 16.50
CA HIS A 64 13.43 -61.42 17.07
C HIS A 64 14.18 -60.60 16.02
N LEU A 65 14.39 -61.15 14.82
CA LEU A 65 14.99 -60.42 13.69
C LEU A 65 14.10 -59.24 13.25
N LYS A 66 12.78 -59.40 13.17
CA LYS A 66 11.85 -58.30 12.87
C LYS A 66 11.91 -57.20 13.93
N HIS A 67 11.94 -57.56 15.22
CA HIS A 67 12.08 -56.57 16.30
C HIS A 67 13.44 -55.86 16.20
N ALA A 68 14.54 -56.59 15.98
CA ALA A 68 15.87 -56.00 15.79
C ALA A 68 15.95 -55.10 14.54
N GLN A 69 15.21 -55.40 13.47
CA GLN A 69 15.09 -54.54 12.28
C GLN A 69 14.32 -53.24 12.59
N VAL A 70 13.22 -53.31 13.35
CA VAL A 70 12.45 -52.13 13.79
C VAL A 70 13.29 -51.26 14.73
N GLU A 71 14.00 -51.85 15.69
CA GLU A 71 14.96 -51.15 16.54
C GLU A 71 16.10 -50.52 15.72
N PHE A 72 16.67 -51.24 14.75
CA PHE A 72 17.69 -50.72 13.86
C PHE A 72 17.18 -49.55 13.01
N GLU A 73 15.94 -49.60 12.51
CA GLU A 73 15.31 -48.49 11.80
C GLU A 73 15.09 -47.26 12.70
N GLN A 74 14.62 -47.46 13.93
CA GLN A 74 14.41 -46.38 14.89
C GLN A 74 15.75 -45.72 15.27
N ASN A 75 16.77 -46.51 15.61
CA ASN A 75 18.11 -46.01 15.88
C ASN A 75 18.75 -45.36 14.65
N SER A 76 18.50 -45.87 13.43
CA SER A 76 18.97 -45.23 12.18
C SER A 76 18.28 -43.89 11.91
N LYS A 77 17.00 -43.75 12.25
CA LYS A 77 16.25 -42.49 12.19
C LYS A 77 16.78 -41.50 13.23
N LEU A 78 17.04 -41.94 14.46
CA LEU A 78 17.65 -41.12 15.53
C LEU A 78 19.05 -40.63 15.11
N ILE A 79 19.94 -41.53 14.68
CA ILE A 79 21.27 -41.17 14.15
C ILE A 79 21.18 -40.24 12.93
N GLY A 80 20.10 -40.31 12.15
CA GLY A 80 19.81 -39.38 11.06
C GLY A 80 19.46 -37.97 11.55
N VAL A 81 18.67 -37.87 12.61
CA VAL A 81 18.35 -36.61 13.31
C VAL A 81 19.59 -36.04 13.99
N ASP A 82 20.35 -36.84 14.73
CA ASP A 82 21.59 -36.42 15.39
C ASP A 82 22.60 -35.87 14.36
N LYS A 83 22.74 -36.53 13.20
CA LYS A 83 23.59 -36.03 12.10
C LYS A 83 23.08 -34.71 11.50
N SER A 84 21.76 -34.54 11.34
CA SER A 84 21.22 -33.28 10.82
C SER A 84 21.37 -32.14 11.85
N GLN A 85 21.23 -32.42 13.14
CA GLN A 85 21.54 -31.48 14.22
C GLN A 85 23.03 -31.14 14.25
N ILE A 86 23.94 -32.12 14.18
CA ILE A 86 25.39 -31.88 14.13
C ILE A 86 25.79 -31.02 12.93
N THR A 87 25.17 -31.23 11.75
CA THR A 87 25.44 -30.38 10.57
C THR A 87 24.83 -28.98 10.68
N ALA A 88 23.72 -28.81 11.41
CA ALA A 88 23.20 -27.49 11.75
C ALA A 88 24.12 -26.73 12.73
N GLU A 89 24.59 -27.41 13.79
CA GLU A 89 25.56 -26.85 14.76
C GLU A 89 26.91 -26.51 14.12
N ASP A 90 27.44 -27.36 13.25
CA ASP A 90 28.64 -27.06 12.44
C ASP A 90 28.41 -25.86 11.49
N GLY A 91 27.19 -25.72 10.94
CA GLY A 91 26.77 -24.54 10.19
C GLY A 91 26.77 -23.26 11.03
N LEU A 92 26.15 -23.29 12.21
CA LEU A 92 26.12 -22.17 13.17
C LEU A 92 27.53 -21.81 13.66
N LEU A 93 28.35 -22.82 13.96
CA LEU A 93 29.75 -22.67 14.35
C LEU A 93 30.57 -22.02 13.22
N LYS A 94 30.35 -22.39 11.95
CA LYS A 94 30.99 -21.75 10.79
C LYS A 94 30.56 -20.29 10.62
N VAL A 95 29.29 -19.96 10.82
CA VAL A 95 28.82 -18.56 10.85
C VAL A 95 29.53 -17.79 11.97
N ALA A 96 29.52 -18.29 13.20
CA ALA A 96 30.19 -17.66 14.33
C ALA A 96 31.72 -17.54 14.14
N GLN A 97 32.37 -18.49 13.46
CA GLN A 97 33.78 -18.42 13.09
C GLN A 97 34.04 -17.37 12.01
N ASN A 98 33.17 -17.25 11.00
CA ASN A 98 33.24 -16.23 9.96
C ASN A 98 33.01 -14.83 10.53
N ASP A 99 32.05 -14.65 11.43
CA ASP A 99 31.83 -13.40 12.14
C ASP A 99 33.04 -13.05 13.03
N ARG A 100 33.59 -14.02 13.77
CA ARG A 100 34.83 -13.84 14.55
C ARG A 100 36.06 -13.57 13.67
N ALA A 101 36.05 -13.96 12.39
CA ALA A 101 37.08 -13.58 11.42
C ALA A 101 36.85 -12.15 10.91
N SER A 102 35.61 -11.81 10.52
CA SER A 102 35.17 -10.49 10.08
C SER A 102 35.44 -9.41 11.15
N PHE A 103 35.05 -9.65 12.41
CA PHE A 103 35.35 -8.75 13.51
C PHE A 103 36.85 -8.61 13.78
N ARG A 104 37.64 -9.69 13.67
CA ARG A 104 39.11 -9.59 13.80
C ARG A 104 39.74 -8.83 12.63
N GLN A 105 39.25 -9.00 11.40
CA GLN A 105 39.68 -8.20 10.26
C GLN A 105 39.34 -6.72 10.45
N ARG A 106 38.12 -6.39 10.90
CA ARG A 106 37.73 -5.01 11.26
C ARG A 106 38.60 -4.43 12.38
N VAL A 107 38.96 -5.22 13.40
CA VAL A 107 39.89 -4.77 14.46
C VAL A 107 41.30 -4.53 13.91
N VAL A 108 41.80 -5.37 12.99
CA VAL A 108 43.09 -5.13 12.31
C VAL A 108 43.03 -3.89 11.42
N GLU A 109 41.93 -3.69 10.69
CA GLU A 109 41.70 -2.51 9.84
C GLU A 109 41.60 -1.22 10.67
N VAL A 110 40.84 -1.22 11.77
CA VAL A 110 40.78 -0.08 12.71
C VAL A 110 42.14 0.20 13.35
N LYS A 111 42.89 -0.83 13.76
CA LYS A 111 44.27 -0.66 14.25
C LYS A 111 45.22 -0.11 13.18
N LYS A 112 45.08 -0.56 11.94
CA LYS A 112 45.85 -0.03 10.80
C LYS A 112 45.51 1.43 10.58
N ASN A 113 44.22 1.77 10.45
CA ASN A 113 43.73 3.14 10.23
C ASN A 113 44.15 4.07 11.38
N HIS A 114 44.13 3.59 12.63
CA HIS A 114 44.69 4.31 13.77
C HIS A 114 46.20 4.51 13.65
N SER A 115 46.98 3.49 13.27
CA SER A 115 48.42 3.63 13.03
C SER A 115 48.76 4.54 11.84
N ASP A 116 47.92 4.58 10.81
CA ASP A 116 48.10 5.44 9.64
C ASP A 116 47.67 6.88 9.93
N LEU A 117 46.65 7.09 10.77
CA LEU A 117 46.31 8.39 11.37
C LEU A 117 47.43 8.89 12.30
N GLN A 118 47.97 8.04 13.17
CA GLN A 118 49.11 8.38 14.01
C GLN A 118 50.33 8.75 13.16
N ARG A 119 50.66 7.95 12.13
CA ARG A 119 51.70 8.31 11.14
C ARG A 119 51.37 9.59 10.38
N HIS A 120 50.10 9.92 10.16
CA HIS A 120 49.69 11.18 9.54
C HIS A 120 49.88 12.37 10.49
N ASP A 121 49.61 12.21 11.78
CA ASP A 121 49.89 13.23 12.79
C ASP A 121 51.40 13.38 13.05
N GLU A 122 52.16 12.30 13.20
CA GLU A 122 53.62 12.31 13.29
C GLU A 122 54.27 12.96 12.06
N ARG A 123 53.73 12.71 10.85
CA ARG A 123 54.14 13.42 9.63
C ARG A 123 53.69 14.88 9.63
N ALA A 124 52.47 15.22 10.08
CA ALA A 124 52.00 16.60 10.15
C ALA A 124 52.81 17.43 11.17
N GLN A 125 53.08 16.89 12.36
CA GLN A 125 53.98 17.49 13.34
C GLN A 125 55.42 17.58 12.81
N GLY A 126 55.91 16.54 12.13
CA GLY A 126 57.23 16.52 11.50
C GLY A 126 57.37 17.53 10.37
N ASP A 127 56.35 17.67 9.54
CA ASP A 127 56.27 18.62 8.43
C ASP A 127 55.99 20.04 8.90
N MET A 128 55.30 20.24 10.03
CA MET A 128 55.16 21.53 10.71
C MET A 128 56.48 21.98 11.36
N LYS A 129 57.24 21.06 11.97
CA LYS A 129 58.62 21.31 12.42
C LYS A 129 59.55 21.62 11.24
N LYS A 130 59.43 20.89 10.12
CA LYS A 130 60.15 21.22 8.87
C LYS A 130 59.70 22.54 8.27
N LEU A 131 58.42 22.90 8.31
CA LEU A 131 57.89 24.17 7.79
C LEU A 131 58.43 25.34 8.60
N THR A 132 58.47 25.21 9.93
CA THR A 132 59.12 26.19 10.83
C THR A 132 60.59 26.36 10.44
N GLY A 133 61.36 25.25 10.41
CA GLY A 133 62.77 25.26 9.99
C GLY A 133 63.01 25.61 8.51
N ASN A 134 61.99 25.55 7.66
CA ASN A 134 62.05 25.97 6.26
C ASN A 134 61.69 27.44 6.10
N VAL A 135 60.83 28.03 6.94
CA VAL A 135 60.65 29.50 6.99
C VAL A 135 61.97 30.16 7.39
N GLU A 136 62.66 29.61 8.39
CA GLU A 136 64.03 29.99 8.75
C GLU A 136 64.98 29.84 7.54
N LYS A 137 65.08 28.64 6.94
CA LYS A 137 66.00 28.39 5.82
C LYS A 137 65.63 29.06 4.49
N TYR A 138 64.38 29.46 4.26
CA TYR A 138 64.00 30.26 3.10
C TYR A 138 64.37 31.74 3.30
N THR A 139 64.30 32.24 4.54
CA THR A 139 64.84 33.56 4.92
C THR A 139 66.36 33.64 4.66
N GLU A 140 67.07 32.50 4.69
CA GLU A 140 68.47 32.38 4.26
C GLU A 140 68.61 32.12 2.74
N ARG A 141 67.90 31.14 2.17
CA ARG A 141 68.04 30.76 0.75
C ARG A 141 67.62 31.84 -0.24
N ILE A 142 66.70 32.74 0.13
CA ILE A 142 66.37 33.92 -0.70
C ILE A 142 67.60 34.83 -0.89
N LYS A 143 68.54 34.83 0.06
CA LYS A 143 69.83 35.55 -0.05
C LYS A 143 70.81 34.86 -1.01
N TRP A 144 70.72 33.54 -1.18
CA TRP A 144 71.66 32.73 -1.98
C TRP A 144 71.18 32.43 -3.41
N ALA A 145 69.90 32.08 -3.59
CA ALA A 145 69.33 31.68 -4.89
C ALA A 145 69.39 32.80 -5.96
N LYS A 146 69.61 34.05 -5.52
CA LYS A 146 69.86 35.21 -6.37
C LYS A 146 71.16 35.11 -7.21
N GLY A 147 72.11 34.24 -6.84
CA GLY A 147 73.39 34.08 -7.55
C GLY A 147 73.50 32.89 -8.52
N ALA A 148 72.92 31.73 -8.19
CA ALA A 148 73.28 30.46 -8.86
C ALA A 148 72.57 30.17 -10.21
N LEU A 149 71.64 31.03 -10.65
CA LEU A 149 70.76 30.77 -11.80
C LEU A 149 71.41 31.06 -13.17
N GLN A 150 72.68 31.50 -13.21
CA GLN A 150 73.31 32.00 -14.45
C GLN A 150 73.93 30.93 -15.37
N GLU A 151 74.32 29.75 -14.87
CA GLU A 151 75.35 28.93 -15.57
C GLU A 151 74.86 27.60 -16.19
N TRP A 152 73.89 26.90 -15.59
CA TRP A 152 73.66 25.46 -15.83
C TRP A 152 72.97 25.04 -17.15
N LYS A 153 73.00 25.88 -18.19
CA LYS A 153 72.15 25.72 -19.39
C LYS A 153 72.74 24.84 -20.52
N GLN A 154 74.02 24.44 -20.46
CA GLN A 154 74.82 24.35 -21.70
C GLN A 154 75.32 22.96 -22.19
N VAL A 155 75.28 21.88 -21.39
CA VAL A 155 76.30 20.81 -21.52
C VAL A 155 75.84 19.43 -22.09
N MET A 156 74.54 19.16 -22.31
CA MET A 156 74.06 17.77 -22.52
C MET A 156 73.91 17.29 -23.98
N GLY A 157 74.50 16.12 -24.27
CA GLY A 157 74.34 15.31 -25.49
C GLY A 157 75.56 14.39 -25.71
N ASN A 158 75.62 13.43 -26.64
CA ASN A 158 74.65 12.72 -27.50
C ASN A 158 75.36 11.44 -28.06
N GLY A 159 74.64 10.48 -28.67
CA GLY A 159 75.20 9.74 -29.82
C GLY A 159 75.12 8.20 -29.79
N ASP A 160 75.76 7.53 -28.83
CA ASP A 160 75.88 6.05 -28.73
C ASP A 160 74.56 5.34 -28.33
N GLU A 161 73.45 6.04 -28.53
CA GLU A 161 72.10 5.69 -28.10
C GLU A 161 71.34 4.91 -29.19
N THR A 162 71.64 5.19 -30.47
CA THR A 162 70.78 4.84 -31.63
C THR A 162 70.66 3.33 -31.89
N ASN A 163 71.78 2.60 -31.98
CA ASN A 163 71.74 1.14 -32.18
C ASN A 163 71.24 0.40 -30.93
N LYS A 164 71.53 0.92 -29.74
CA LYS A 164 70.92 0.44 -28.49
C LYS A 164 69.40 0.68 -28.50
N LEU A 165 68.93 1.77 -29.10
CA LEU A 165 67.52 2.12 -29.27
C LEU A 165 66.76 1.06 -30.09
N ILE A 166 67.31 0.59 -31.21
CA ILE A 166 66.60 -0.36 -32.10
C ILE A 166 66.38 -1.73 -31.42
N LEU A 167 67.42 -2.34 -30.84
CA LEU A 167 67.26 -3.60 -30.10
C LEU A 167 66.42 -3.42 -28.81
N LYS A 168 66.46 -2.24 -28.20
CA LYS A 168 65.56 -1.84 -27.11
C LYS A 168 64.12 -1.75 -27.60
N TYR A 169 63.84 -1.18 -28.77
CA TYR A 169 62.47 -1.10 -29.34
C TYR A 169 61.89 -2.49 -29.61
N CYS A 170 62.59 -3.40 -30.29
CA CYS A 170 62.06 -4.75 -30.55
C CYS A 170 61.72 -5.52 -29.25
N LYS A 171 62.55 -5.39 -28.21
CA LYS A 171 62.27 -5.97 -26.88
C LYS A 171 61.15 -5.24 -26.15
N LEU A 172 61.10 -3.91 -26.25
CA LEU A 172 59.99 -3.11 -25.71
C LEU A 172 58.68 -3.51 -26.36
N ASP A 173 58.59 -3.63 -27.68
CA ASP A 173 57.35 -3.96 -28.38
C ASP A 173 56.87 -5.40 -28.11
N ALA A 174 57.78 -6.37 -27.97
CA ALA A 174 57.43 -7.70 -27.48
C ALA A 174 56.88 -7.66 -26.04
N SER A 175 57.53 -6.92 -25.13
CA SER A 175 57.02 -6.73 -23.77
C SER A 175 55.72 -5.93 -23.73
N ARG A 176 55.53 -5.01 -24.68
CA ARG A 176 54.35 -4.16 -24.82
C ARG A 176 53.17 -4.98 -25.30
N ALA A 177 53.35 -5.85 -26.29
CA ALA A 177 52.33 -6.80 -26.73
C ALA A 177 51.89 -7.72 -25.59
N GLN A 178 52.84 -8.28 -24.82
CA GLN A 178 52.53 -9.06 -23.62
C GLN A 178 51.79 -8.22 -22.56
N SER A 179 52.21 -6.97 -22.32
CA SER A 179 51.52 -6.07 -21.38
C SER A 179 50.11 -5.68 -21.84
N LEU A 180 49.88 -5.57 -23.16
CA LEU A 180 48.60 -5.25 -23.76
C LEU A 180 47.65 -6.45 -23.73
N GLU A 181 48.14 -7.67 -23.94
CA GLU A 181 47.34 -8.90 -23.79
C GLU A 181 47.05 -9.21 -22.31
N ALA A 182 47.99 -8.95 -21.39
CA ALA A 182 47.72 -9.00 -19.96
C ALA A 182 46.69 -7.94 -19.55
N LYS A 183 46.79 -6.71 -20.09
CA LYS A 183 45.82 -5.62 -19.88
C LYS A 183 44.46 -5.95 -20.49
N ARG A 184 44.41 -6.62 -21.65
CA ARG A 184 43.18 -7.15 -22.26
C ARG A 184 42.52 -8.13 -21.31
N LYS A 185 43.22 -9.17 -20.85
CA LYS A 185 42.68 -10.17 -19.91
C LYS A 185 42.25 -9.55 -18.58
N GLN A 186 42.96 -8.54 -18.07
CA GLN A 186 42.51 -7.77 -16.92
C GLN A 186 41.24 -6.96 -17.18
N LEU A 187 41.07 -6.38 -18.37
CA LEU A 187 39.85 -5.64 -18.74
C LEU A 187 38.68 -6.60 -19.00
N GLU A 188 38.94 -7.74 -19.64
CA GLU A 188 38.01 -8.83 -19.89
C GLU A 188 37.46 -9.40 -18.58
N ASN A 189 38.33 -9.63 -17.57
CA ASN A 189 37.90 -10.02 -16.22
C ASN A 189 37.19 -8.88 -15.45
N LYS A 190 37.49 -7.61 -15.76
CA LYS A 190 36.78 -6.44 -15.16
C LYS A 190 35.40 -6.21 -15.74
N ILE A 191 35.07 -6.72 -16.93
CA ILE A 191 33.73 -6.62 -17.53
C ILE A 191 32.66 -7.37 -16.71
N PRO A 192 32.80 -8.68 -16.38
CA PRO A 192 31.82 -9.37 -15.54
C PRO A 192 31.78 -8.79 -14.12
N GLN A 193 32.93 -8.42 -13.52
CA GLN A 193 32.97 -7.74 -12.22
C GLN A 193 32.20 -6.41 -12.22
N ARG A 194 32.31 -5.60 -13.28
CA ARG A 194 31.53 -4.38 -13.43
C ARG A 194 30.06 -4.66 -13.73
N ARG A 195 29.71 -5.76 -14.41
CA ARG A 195 28.32 -6.18 -14.62
C ARG A 195 27.67 -6.64 -13.31
N THR A 196 28.35 -7.42 -12.48
CA THR A 196 27.79 -7.82 -11.17
C THR A 196 27.63 -6.62 -10.25
N VAL A 197 28.61 -5.71 -10.19
CA VAL A 197 28.48 -4.45 -9.44
C VAL A 197 27.36 -3.56 -9.99
N LEU A 198 27.15 -3.50 -11.31
CA LEU A 198 26.05 -2.74 -11.91
C LEU A 198 24.68 -3.36 -11.58
N VAL A 199 24.57 -4.69 -11.57
CA VAL A 199 23.35 -5.41 -11.19
C VAL A 199 23.03 -5.19 -9.70
N THR A 200 24.00 -5.37 -8.80
CA THR A 200 23.76 -5.14 -7.37
C THR A 200 23.43 -3.68 -7.07
N LEU A 201 24.11 -2.71 -7.69
CA LEU A 201 23.76 -1.29 -7.55
C LEU A 201 22.37 -0.94 -8.13
N TYR A 202 21.92 -1.66 -9.17
CA TYR A 202 20.57 -1.50 -9.73
C TYR A 202 19.49 -2.13 -8.84
N GLU A 203 19.77 -3.29 -8.23
CA GLU A 203 18.91 -3.95 -7.24
C GLU A 203 18.81 -3.11 -5.96
N GLU A 204 19.93 -2.58 -5.46
CA GLU A 204 19.99 -1.61 -4.36
C GLU A 204 19.18 -0.35 -4.71
N TYR A 205 19.41 0.27 -5.87
CA TYR A 205 18.63 1.41 -6.36
C TYR A 205 17.12 1.09 -6.39
N LYS A 206 16.72 -0.07 -6.92
CA LYS A 206 15.31 -0.48 -6.99
C LYS A 206 14.71 -0.72 -5.61
N SER A 207 15.46 -1.27 -4.66
CA SER A 207 15.01 -1.41 -3.27
C SER A 207 14.82 -0.03 -2.61
N LEU A 208 15.75 0.91 -2.84
CA LEU A 208 15.66 2.28 -2.34
C LEU A 208 14.50 3.04 -2.97
N GLU A 209 14.24 2.85 -4.26
CA GLU A 209 13.10 3.43 -4.98
C GLU A 209 11.76 2.92 -4.41
N GLN A 210 11.65 1.61 -4.10
CA GLN A 210 10.48 1.04 -3.42
C GLN A 210 10.32 1.55 -1.98
N VAL A 211 11.41 1.70 -1.22
CA VAL A 211 11.38 2.28 0.13
C VAL A 211 11.00 3.77 0.08
N LEU A 212 11.47 4.53 -0.90
CA LEU A 212 11.09 5.92 -1.13
C LEU A 212 9.62 6.05 -1.53
N GLU A 213 9.09 5.15 -2.38
CA GLU A 213 7.66 5.16 -2.70
C GLU A 213 6.81 4.78 -1.48
N ARG A 214 7.18 3.72 -0.74
CA ARG A 214 6.43 3.27 0.46
C ARG A 214 6.46 4.31 1.58
N THR A 215 7.60 4.97 1.81
CA THR A 215 7.68 6.11 2.75
C THR A 215 6.88 7.31 2.24
N SER A 216 6.88 7.61 0.94
CA SER A 216 6.02 8.66 0.37
C SER A 216 4.51 8.34 0.53
N GLN A 217 4.12 7.07 0.45
CA GLN A 217 2.74 6.62 0.75
C GLN A 217 2.43 6.83 2.24
N LEU A 218 3.31 6.42 3.16
CA LEU A 218 3.16 6.63 4.60
C LEU A 218 3.09 8.12 4.97
N PHE A 219 3.94 8.98 4.38
CA PHE A 219 3.85 10.43 4.57
C PHE A 219 2.51 11.00 4.08
N ARG A 220 1.95 10.51 2.96
CA ARG A 220 0.62 10.94 2.49
C ARG A 220 -0.51 10.51 3.42
N LEU A 221 -0.41 9.32 4.02
CA LEU A 221 -1.35 8.82 5.03
C LEU A 221 -1.26 9.65 6.33
N ALA A 222 -0.07 9.82 6.89
CA ALA A 222 0.14 10.66 8.08
C ALA A 222 -0.28 12.13 7.85
N HIS A 223 -0.08 12.68 6.64
CA HIS A 223 -0.64 13.99 6.28
C HIS A 223 -2.16 13.99 6.08
N HIS A 224 -2.80 12.85 5.78
CA HIS A 224 -4.26 12.74 5.74
C HIS A 224 -4.83 12.64 7.16
N GLU A 225 -4.28 11.76 8.00
CA GLU A 225 -4.62 11.59 9.42
C GLU A 225 -4.44 12.90 10.20
N ARG A 226 -3.29 13.59 10.05
CA ARG A 226 -3.08 14.93 10.63
C ARG A 226 -4.13 15.93 10.16
N ARG A 227 -4.57 15.88 8.89
CA ARG A 227 -5.65 16.74 8.38
C ARG A 227 -7.02 16.35 8.92
N GLN A 228 -7.28 15.07 9.18
CA GLN A 228 -8.50 14.62 9.87
C GLN A 228 -8.49 15.09 11.33
N MET A 229 -7.41 14.87 12.09
CA MET A 229 -7.28 15.36 13.47
C MET A 229 -7.37 16.89 13.57
N VAL A 230 -6.84 17.64 12.59
CA VAL A 230 -7.01 19.10 12.54
C VAL A 230 -8.45 19.52 12.19
N ARG A 231 -9.23 18.69 11.49
CA ARG A 231 -10.69 18.93 11.32
C ARG A 231 -11.44 18.64 12.60
N THR A 232 -11.28 17.45 13.19
CA THR A 232 -11.99 17.08 14.43
C THR A 232 -11.62 17.98 15.60
N TRP A 233 -10.37 18.47 15.67
CA TRP A 233 -9.98 19.50 16.63
C TRP A 233 -10.65 20.86 16.34
N LYS A 234 -10.74 21.30 15.08
CA LYS A 234 -11.49 22.51 14.73
C LYS A 234 -12.99 22.39 15.00
N GLU A 235 -13.57 21.22 14.80
CA GLU A 235 -14.96 20.91 15.11
C GLU A 235 -15.18 20.92 16.63
N ALA A 236 -14.29 20.29 17.41
CA ALA A 236 -14.31 20.35 18.87
C ALA A 236 -14.16 21.78 19.42
N VAL A 237 -13.23 22.58 18.87
CA VAL A 237 -13.09 24.01 19.21
C VAL A 237 -14.34 24.80 18.80
N LYS A 238 -14.97 24.52 17.66
CA LYS A 238 -16.25 25.14 17.30
C LYS A 238 -17.37 24.78 18.30
N HIS A 239 -17.46 23.52 18.72
CA HIS A 239 -18.41 23.10 19.76
C HIS A 239 -18.10 23.71 21.13
N MET A 240 -16.82 23.91 21.48
CA MET A 240 -16.39 24.59 22.70
C MET A 240 -16.79 26.07 22.68
N ASN A 241 -16.45 26.79 21.60
CA ASN A 241 -16.84 28.20 21.42
C ASN A 241 -18.36 28.38 21.36
N GLN A 242 -19.10 27.43 20.78
CA GLN A 242 -20.57 27.45 20.82
C GLN A 242 -21.09 27.23 22.24
N ARG A 243 -20.52 26.29 23.01
CA ARG A 243 -20.87 26.12 24.42
C ARG A 243 -20.56 27.37 25.23
N GLU A 244 -19.43 28.03 25.00
CA GLU A 244 -19.07 29.25 25.71
C GLU A 244 -19.97 30.44 25.31
N SER A 245 -20.41 30.54 24.06
CA SER A 245 -21.44 31.49 23.63
C SER A 245 -22.81 31.20 24.24
N ASN A 246 -23.17 29.92 24.41
CA ASN A 246 -24.41 29.52 25.08
C ASN A 246 -24.34 29.76 26.59
N ILE A 247 -23.17 29.53 27.22
CA ILE A 247 -22.93 29.84 28.63
C ILE A 247 -23.09 31.34 28.85
N LYS A 248 -22.51 32.19 27.99
CA LYS A 248 -22.70 33.65 28.08
C LYS A 248 -24.15 34.09 27.92
N SER A 249 -24.90 33.52 26.96
CA SER A 249 -26.36 33.75 26.87
C SER A 249 -27.07 33.39 28.18
N VAL A 250 -26.71 32.28 28.80
CA VAL A 250 -27.28 31.85 30.09
C VAL A 250 -26.80 32.70 31.26
N GLU A 251 -25.58 33.25 31.22
CA GLU A 251 -25.08 34.23 32.20
C GLU A 251 -25.84 35.56 32.06
N ASP A 252 -26.03 36.07 30.84
CA ASP A 252 -26.85 37.25 30.52
C ASP A 252 -28.34 37.05 30.93
N GLU A 253 -28.89 35.84 30.71
CA GLU A 253 -30.24 35.44 31.16
C GLU A 253 -30.34 35.34 32.70
N ILE A 254 -29.26 34.90 33.38
CA ILE A 254 -29.19 34.86 34.85
C ILE A 254 -29.05 36.27 35.44
N ASP A 255 -28.27 37.15 34.84
CA ASP A 255 -28.07 38.51 35.34
C ASP A 255 -29.31 39.39 35.08
N THR A 256 -30.00 39.23 33.94
CA THR A 256 -31.32 39.85 33.75
C THR A 256 -32.41 39.25 34.65
N ALA A 257 -32.33 37.96 35.01
CA ALA A 257 -33.17 37.37 36.05
C ALA A 257 -32.85 37.90 37.45
N ARG A 258 -31.59 38.28 37.73
CA ARG A 258 -31.19 38.95 38.97
C ARG A 258 -31.68 40.39 39.01
N GLU A 259 -31.45 41.19 37.96
CA GLU A 259 -31.96 42.57 37.85
C GLU A 259 -33.47 42.63 38.05
N THR A 260 -34.22 41.74 37.38
CA THR A 260 -35.68 41.67 37.56
C THR A 260 -36.10 41.21 38.97
N THR A 261 -35.34 40.31 39.61
CA THR A 261 -35.55 39.92 41.01
C THR A 261 -35.24 41.06 41.97
N GLU A 262 -34.19 41.86 41.72
CA GLU A 262 -33.85 43.05 42.52
C GLU A 262 -34.91 44.15 42.35
N THR A 263 -35.43 44.40 41.14
CA THR A 263 -36.56 45.33 40.97
C THR A 263 -37.83 44.83 41.66
N LEU A 264 -38.13 43.53 41.59
CA LEU A 264 -39.29 42.95 42.31
C LEU A 264 -39.12 42.99 43.83
N LEU A 265 -37.90 42.83 44.34
CA LEU A 265 -37.58 43.01 45.77
C LEU A 265 -37.71 44.47 46.18
N GLY A 266 -37.26 45.42 45.36
CA GLY A 266 -37.41 46.86 45.58
C GLY A 266 -38.88 47.29 45.56
N ASP A 267 -39.66 46.84 44.58
CA ASP A 267 -41.11 47.06 44.49
C ASP A 267 -41.84 46.45 45.70
N MET A 268 -41.44 45.25 46.15
CA MET A 268 -42.02 44.61 47.33
C MET A 268 -41.63 45.34 48.63
N GLN A 269 -40.39 45.84 48.75
CA GLN A 269 -39.97 46.69 49.87
C GLN A 269 -40.75 48.01 49.89
N ALA A 270 -40.88 48.70 48.75
CA ALA A 270 -41.68 49.91 48.64
C ALA A 270 -43.17 49.67 48.94
N GLN A 271 -43.72 48.51 48.59
CA GLN A 271 -45.07 48.10 48.98
C GLN A 271 -45.19 47.81 50.48
N VAL A 272 -44.18 47.21 51.12
CA VAL A 272 -44.14 46.99 52.57
C VAL A 272 -44.03 48.32 53.32
N GLU A 273 -43.11 49.20 52.93
CA GLU A 273 -42.96 50.55 53.50
C GLU A 273 -44.25 51.36 53.34
N PHE A 274 -44.88 51.31 52.16
CA PHE A 274 -46.18 51.94 51.93
C PHE A 274 -47.30 51.35 52.80
N LEU A 275 -47.33 50.02 52.99
CA LEU A 275 -48.30 49.37 53.88
C LEU A 275 -48.07 49.74 55.35
N GLU A 276 -46.82 49.82 55.81
CA GLU A 276 -46.50 50.30 57.16
C GLU A 276 -46.87 51.79 57.34
N GLU A 277 -46.67 52.62 56.32
CA GLU A 277 -47.09 54.02 56.32
C GLU A 277 -48.62 54.15 56.36
N GLN A 278 -49.35 53.36 55.56
CA GLN A 278 -50.82 53.33 55.64
C GLN A 278 -51.31 52.76 56.98
N GLN A 279 -50.60 51.80 57.59
CA GLN A 279 -50.94 51.29 58.93
C GLN A 279 -50.71 52.36 60.01
N ARG A 280 -49.59 53.10 59.98
CA ARG A 280 -49.35 54.22 60.90
C ARG A 280 -50.35 55.35 60.70
N ASN A 281 -50.63 55.75 59.46
CA ASN A 281 -51.66 56.75 59.14
C ASN A 281 -53.05 56.32 59.61
N ASN A 282 -53.47 55.07 59.36
CA ASN A 282 -54.73 54.53 59.88
C ASN A 282 -54.75 54.53 61.42
N HIS A 283 -53.64 54.18 62.09
CA HIS A 283 -53.56 54.23 63.56
C HIS A 283 -53.66 55.66 64.11
N GLU A 284 -53.01 56.64 63.49
CA GLU A 284 -53.16 58.07 63.84
C GLU A 284 -54.60 58.56 63.62
N ILE A 285 -55.26 58.09 62.55
CA ILE A 285 -56.68 58.36 62.28
C ILE A 285 -57.57 57.71 63.35
N GLU A 286 -57.32 56.46 63.75
CA GLU A 286 -58.04 55.77 64.83
C GLU A 286 -57.88 56.49 66.18
N VAL A 287 -56.66 56.91 66.54
CA VAL A 287 -56.39 57.70 67.75
C VAL A 287 -57.14 59.04 67.70
N ARG A 288 -57.08 59.76 66.56
CA ARG A 288 -57.81 61.01 66.37
C ARG A 288 -59.33 60.83 66.39
N ILE A 289 -59.85 59.70 65.90
CA ILE A 289 -61.26 59.31 66.04
C ILE A 289 -61.59 59.02 67.52
N GLY A 290 -60.67 58.41 68.28
CA GLY A 290 -60.77 58.24 69.73
C GLY A 290 -60.92 59.59 70.47
N ASP A 291 -60.01 60.52 70.23
CA ASP A 291 -60.04 61.87 70.80
C ASP A 291 -61.32 62.63 70.44
N LEU A 292 -61.72 62.58 69.16
CA LEU A 292 -62.97 63.20 68.69
C LEU A 292 -64.21 62.55 69.32
N ASN A 293 -64.22 61.24 69.54
CA ASN A 293 -65.31 60.57 70.26
C ASN A 293 -65.35 60.97 71.74
N VAL A 294 -64.19 61.13 72.39
CA VAL A 294 -64.09 61.66 73.75
C VAL A 294 -64.63 63.10 73.83
N ASP A 295 -64.28 63.98 72.89
CA ASP A 295 -64.76 65.37 72.87
C ASP A 295 -66.25 65.47 72.48
N VAL A 296 -66.74 64.66 71.55
CA VAL A 296 -68.18 64.52 71.27
C VAL A 296 -68.92 64.04 72.52
N SER A 297 -68.33 63.18 73.34
CA SER A 297 -68.93 62.71 74.59
C SER A 297 -68.93 63.79 75.68
N LYS A 298 -67.86 64.59 75.81
CA LYS A 298 -67.84 65.80 76.66
C LYS A 298 -68.92 66.80 76.22
N LEU A 299 -69.05 67.06 74.92
CA LEU A 299 -70.03 67.98 74.34
C LEU A 299 -71.47 67.47 74.53
N ARG A 300 -71.73 66.17 74.35
CA ARG A 300 -73.04 65.56 74.68
C ARG A 300 -73.39 65.74 76.15
N ASN A 301 -72.48 65.40 77.07
CA ASN A 301 -72.71 65.57 78.50
C ASN A 301 -72.94 67.05 78.89
N ARG A 302 -72.21 67.98 78.24
CA ARG A 302 -72.40 69.43 78.39
C ARG A 302 -73.77 69.89 77.88
N LEU A 303 -74.25 69.34 76.76
CA LEU A 303 -75.57 69.62 76.20
C LEU A 303 -76.69 69.15 77.15
N THR A 304 -76.59 67.93 77.69
CA THR A 304 -77.57 67.39 78.67
C THR A 304 -77.65 68.29 79.90
N ALA A 305 -76.49 68.65 80.49
CA ALA A 305 -76.45 69.52 81.67
C ALA A 305 -77.02 70.93 81.40
N LEU A 306 -76.86 71.48 80.19
CA LEU A 306 -77.52 72.74 79.80
C LEU A 306 -79.03 72.55 79.63
N ASN A 307 -79.48 71.46 79.00
CA ASN A 307 -80.91 71.15 78.83
C ASN A 307 -81.63 71.03 80.19
N ASP A 308 -81.02 70.34 81.14
CA ASP A 308 -81.59 70.15 82.48
C ASP A 308 -81.67 71.48 83.25
N SER A 309 -80.65 72.33 83.09
CA SER A 309 -80.67 73.71 83.60
C SER A 309 -81.78 74.56 82.96
N VAL A 310 -82.04 74.40 81.65
CA VAL A 310 -83.13 75.09 80.94
C VAL A 310 -84.50 74.59 81.41
N GLN A 311 -84.66 73.30 81.69
CA GLN A 311 -85.91 72.78 82.26
C GLN A 311 -86.16 73.32 83.68
N LEU A 312 -85.14 73.38 84.54
CA LEU A 312 -85.23 73.99 85.86
C LEU A 312 -85.69 75.47 85.78
N LYS A 313 -85.08 76.28 84.89
CA LYS A 313 -85.49 77.68 84.69
C LYS A 313 -86.87 77.83 84.04
N THR A 314 -87.29 76.89 83.21
CA THR A 314 -88.67 76.83 82.68
C THR A 314 -89.68 76.59 83.81
N ASN A 315 -89.37 75.72 84.77
CA ASN A 315 -90.22 75.45 85.92
C ASN A 315 -90.31 76.65 86.88
N GLU A 316 -89.18 77.31 87.18
CA GLU A 316 -89.18 78.58 87.94
C GLU A 316 -90.08 79.64 87.29
N TYR A 317 -89.95 79.85 85.97
CA TYR A 317 -90.77 80.79 85.21
C TYR A 317 -92.28 80.48 85.29
N GLN A 318 -92.67 79.19 85.20
CA GLN A 318 -94.07 78.79 85.33
C GLN A 318 -94.64 79.09 86.72
N ILE A 319 -93.85 78.92 87.79
CA ILE A 319 -94.25 79.23 89.16
C ILE A 319 -94.42 80.75 89.34
N THR A 320 -93.45 81.56 88.90
CA THR A 320 -93.55 83.02 89.00
C THR A 320 -94.73 83.57 88.20
N ARG A 321 -94.97 83.05 86.98
CA ARG A 321 -96.12 83.44 86.15
C ARG A 321 -97.46 83.18 86.84
N LYS A 322 -97.63 82.04 87.51
CA LYS A 322 -98.83 81.73 88.30
C LYS A 322 -99.01 82.69 89.49
N SER A 323 -97.92 83.08 90.16
CA SER A 323 -97.95 84.06 91.25
C SER A 323 -98.42 85.45 90.77
N VAL A 324 -97.86 85.94 89.65
CA VAL A 324 -98.24 87.24 89.04
C VAL A 324 -99.72 87.25 88.61
N GLN A 325 -100.23 86.15 88.06
CA GLN A 325 -101.65 86.03 87.69
C GLN A 325 -102.57 86.20 88.92
N ASN A 326 -102.22 85.58 90.05
CA ASN A 326 -103.00 85.69 91.29
C ASN A 326 -102.94 87.10 91.91
N LEU A 327 -101.80 87.78 91.83
CA LEU A 327 -101.64 89.18 92.23
C LEU A 327 -102.50 90.13 91.37
N SER A 328 -102.53 89.93 90.04
CA SER A 328 -103.36 90.70 89.11
C SER A 328 -104.86 90.59 89.46
N ASN A 329 -105.35 89.38 89.75
CA ASN A 329 -106.74 89.15 90.15
C ASN A 329 -107.09 89.86 91.48
N LYS A 330 -106.16 89.88 92.45
CA LYS A 330 -106.31 90.65 93.71
C LYS A 330 -106.31 92.18 93.46
N LEU A 331 -105.48 92.68 92.56
CA LEU A 331 -105.47 94.11 92.20
C LEU A 331 -106.79 94.54 91.52
N SER A 332 -107.34 93.69 90.65
CA SER A 332 -108.62 93.92 89.97
C SER A 332 -109.79 94.05 90.96
N THR A 333 -109.90 93.12 91.92
CA THR A 333 -110.94 93.16 92.95
C THR A 333 -110.82 94.36 93.90
N MET A 334 -109.60 94.85 94.18
CA MET A 334 -109.42 96.10 94.93
C MET A 334 -109.81 97.35 94.12
N ARG A 335 -109.49 97.41 92.82
CA ARG A 335 -109.89 98.54 91.95
C ARG A 335 -111.40 98.70 91.85
N ASN A 336 -112.16 97.59 91.84
CA ASN A 336 -113.62 97.65 91.86
C ASN A 336 -114.19 98.18 93.18
N ARG A 337 -113.52 97.97 94.33
CA ARG A 337 -113.93 98.59 95.60
C ARG A 337 -113.73 100.10 95.60
N ASN A 338 -112.58 100.60 95.15
CA ASN A 338 -112.37 102.05 95.02
C ASN A 338 -113.39 102.72 94.09
N ARG A 339 -113.75 102.08 92.97
CA ARG A 339 -114.82 102.56 92.07
C ARG A 339 -116.20 102.65 92.71
N HIS A 340 -116.45 101.93 93.81
CA HIS A 340 -117.71 102.03 94.54
C HIS A 340 -117.69 103.20 95.52
N ALA A 341 -116.58 103.41 96.24
CA ALA A 341 -116.41 104.53 97.17
C ALA A 341 -116.45 105.89 96.46
N PHE A 342 -115.80 106.02 95.29
CA PHE A 342 -115.85 107.25 94.48
C PHE A 342 -117.26 107.66 94.05
N LYS A 343 -118.22 106.72 93.97
CA LYS A 343 -119.62 107.07 93.68
C LYS A 343 -120.35 107.65 94.88
N GLU A 344 -120.09 107.10 96.07
CA GLU A 344 -120.67 107.60 97.32
C GLU A 344 -120.13 109.01 97.66
N GLU A 345 -118.90 109.31 97.24
CA GLU A 345 -118.29 110.65 97.28
C GLU A 345 -118.99 111.63 96.30
N GLU A 346 -119.17 111.23 95.03
CA GLU A 346 -119.88 112.03 94.00
C GLU A 346 -121.36 112.30 94.37
N GLU A 347 -122.02 111.37 95.07
CA GLU A 347 -123.37 111.54 95.61
C GLU A 347 -123.41 112.60 96.73
N LYS A 348 -122.32 112.78 97.48
CA LYS A 348 -122.21 113.75 98.59
C LYS A 348 -121.86 115.16 98.11
N GLU A 349 -121.03 115.31 97.08
CA GLU A 349 -120.73 116.63 96.51
C GLU A 349 -121.98 117.32 95.93
N LYS A 350 -122.90 116.54 95.35
CA LYS A 350 -124.18 117.05 94.82
C LYS A 350 -125.04 117.69 95.91
N GLN A 351 -125.14 117.04 97.09
CA GLN A 351 -125.87 117.58 98.23
C GLN A 351 -125.25 118.89 98.78
N ILE A 352 -123.95 119.12 98.58
CA ILE A 352 -123.28 120.37 98.97
C ILE A 352 -123.58 121.47 97.93
N HIS A 353 -123.58 121.15 96.63
CA HIS A 353 -123.95 122.10 95.57
C HIS A 353 -125.38 122.63 95.71
N GLU A 354 -126.35 121.77 96.07
CA GLU A 354 -127.75 122.17 96.29
C GLU A 354 -127.86 123.23 97.41
N ASN A 355 -127.19 123.02 98.55
CA ASN A 355 -127.19 123.96 99.68
C ASN A 355 -126.48 125.28 99.38
N LEU A 356 -125.44 125.27 98.52
CA LEU A 356 -124.78 126.51 98.07
C LEU A 356 -125.68 127.33 97.15
N SER A 357 -126.42 126.67 96.25
CA SER A 357 -127.35 127.33 95.32
C SER A 357 -128.47 128.10 96.04
N GLU A 358 -128.96 127.62 97.19
CA GLU A 358 -130.02 128.33 97.95
C GLU A 358 -129.52 129.64 98.59
N LEU A 359 -128.26 129.68 99.03
CA LEU A 359 -127.62 130.90 99.55
C LEU A 359 -127.37 131.93 98.44
N GLU A 360 -126.96 131.48 97.26
CA GLU A 360 -126.74 132.34 96.11
C GLU A 360 -128.08 132.94 95.61
N MET A 361 -129.15 132.15 95.59
CA MET A 361 -130.52 132.61 95.30
C MET A 361 -131.12 133.59 96.33
N LEU A 362 -130.52 133.76 97.52
CA LEU A 362 -130.89 134.85 98.44
C LEU A 362 -130.12 136.14 98.17
N ARG A 363 -128.92 136.04 97.58
CA ARG A 363 -128.08 137.17 97.19
C ARG A 363 -128.59 137.84 95.92
N ASP A 364 -128.90 137.04 94.89
CA ASP A 364 -129.41 137.50 93.59
C ASP A 364 -130.77 138.20 93.65
N LYS A 365 -131.55 137.98 94.73
CA LYS A 365 -132.82 138.67 94.97
C LYS A 365 -132.66 140.14 95.37
N LEU A 366 -131.44 140.58 95.74
CA LEU A 366 -131.15 141.99 95.99
C LEU A 366 -130.87 142.75 94.67
N ASP A 367 -130.00 142.23 93.82
CA ASP A 367 -129.53 142.92 92.62
C ASP A 367 -130.51 142.84 91.43
N ASN A 368 -131.30 141.76 91.32
CA ASN A 368 -132.28 141.62 90.22
C ASN A 368 -133.51 142.54 90.32
N PHE A 369 -133.56 143.46 91.29
CA PHE A 369 -134.43 144.63 91.22
C PHE A 369 -134.05 145.63 90.11
N ARG A 370 -132.91 145.45 89.42
CA ARG A 370 -132.45 146.34 88.34
C ARG A 370 -132.54 145.81 86.89
N SER A 371 -132.81 144.53 86.64
CA SER A 371 -132.91 144.03 85.25
C SER A 371 -133.84 142.82 85.08
N LYS A 372 -134.94 143.03 84.35
CA LYS A 372 -135.78 141.99 83.71
C LYS A 372 -135.52 142.07 82.18
N SER A 373 -135.74 141.06 81.33
CA SER A 373 -136.33 139.73 81.52
C SER A 373 -135.92 138.76 80.40
N LEU A 374 -135.82 137.45 80.68
CA LEU A 374 -136.25 136.29 79.83
C LEU A 374 -135.60 136.10 78.43
N CYS A 375 -135.50 134.90 77.84
CA CYS A 375 -135.56 133.50 78.31
C CYS A 375 -135.13 132.57 77.14
N ALA A 376 -134.53 131.41 77.42
CA ALA A 376 -134.87 130.09 76.82
C ALA A 376 -133.76 129.05 77.05
N GLN A 377 -134.09 127.97 77.75
CA GLN A 377 -133.26 126.77 77.91
C GLN A 377 -133.69 125.72 76.87
N GLU A 378 -133.25 124.46 77.00
CA GLU A 378 -133.88 123.30 76.32
C GLU A 378 -133.73 123.18 74.78
N ARG A 379 -132.54 123.47 74.23
CA ARG A 379 -132.07 122.79 72.99
C ARG A 379 -130.85 121.89 73.24
N LEU A 380 -131.01 121.07 74.26
CA LEU A 380 -130.04 120.10 74.77
C LEU A 380 -129.63 119.02 73.74
N ARG A 381 -128.42 118.48 73.95
CA ARG A 381 -128.07 117.04 73.80
C ARG A 381 -128.03 116.39 72.41
N GLN A 382 -128.68 116.93 71.37
CA GLN A 382 -128.72 116.24 70.05
C GLN A 382 -127.47 116.42 69.15
N LEU A 383 -126.58 117.38 69.44
CA LEU A 383 -125.42 117.65 68.56
C LEU A 383 -124.17 116.79 68.86
N ASN A 384 -124.05 116.20 70.05
CA ASN A 384 -122.87 115.40 70.40
C ASN A 384 -122.82 114.03 69.68
N GLU A 385 -123.98 113.46 69.29
CA GLU A 385 -124.04 112.17 68.60
C GLU A 385 -123.54 112.24 67.14
N ILE A 386 -123.57 113.43 66.52
CA ILE A 386 -123.16 113.61 65.12
C ILE A 386 -121.62 113.56 65.00
N VAL A 387 -120.88 114.15 65.95
CA VAL A 387 -119.41 114.21 65.92
C VAL A 387 -118.78 112.81 66.00
N GLU A 388 -119.33 111.91 66.83
CA GLU A 388 -118.88 110.50 66.92
C GLU A 388 -119.10 109.68 65.63
N SER A 389 -119.90 110.18 64.68
CA SER A 389 -120.20 109.48 63.42
C SER A 389 -119.18 109.81 62.33
N GLU A 390 -118.75 111.07 62.21
CA GLU A 390 -117.74 111.47 61.21
C GLU A 390 -116.34 110.94 61.57
N GLU A 391 -115.99 110.90 62.86
CA GLU A 391 -114.74 110.29 63.34
C GLU A 391 -114.53 108.83 62.89
N LYS A 392 -115.62 108.08 62.61
CA LYS A 392 -115.54 106.69 62.15
C LYS A 392 -115.36 106.58 60.64
N GLN A 393 -115.83 107.56 59.85
CA GLN A 393 -115.60 107.60 58.40
C GLN A 393 -114.20 108.10 58.05
N ILE A 394 -113.63 109.04 58.83
CA ILE A 394 -112.23 109.45 58.71
C ILE A 394 -111.31 108.22 58.82
N ARG A 395 -111.50 107.38 59.84
CA ARG A 395 -110.71 106.15 60.05
C ARG A 395 -110.80 105.13 58.92
N ALA A 396 -111.90 105.10 58.17
CA ALA A 396 -112.04 104.27 56.98
C ALA A 396 -111.21 104.82 55.80
N MET A 397 -111.25 106.14 55.57
CA MET A 397 -110.41 106.80 54.56
C MET A 397 -108.91 106.73 54.92
N GLU A 398 -108.58 106.77 56.22
CA GLU A 398 -107.22 106.56 56.74
C GLU A 398 -106.69 105.15 56.45
N THR A 399 -107.53 104.11 56.41
CA THR A 399 -107.05 102.72 56.17
C THR A 399 -106.69 102.42 54.72
N GLU A 400 -107.35 103.03 53.73
CA GLU A 400 -106.88 102.92 52.33
C GLU A 400 -105.80 103.95 51.99
N THR A 401 -105.82 105.16 52.56
CA THR A 401 -104.69 106.09 52.40
C THR A 401 -103.41 105.56 53.08
N THR A 402 -103.48 104.83 54.19
CA THR A 402 -102.33 104.11 54.75
C THR A 402 -101.91 102.91 53.92
N ARG A 403 -102.80 102.19 53.23
CA ARG A 403 -102.39 101.09 52.33
C ARG A 403 -101.71 101.61 51.06
N LEU A 404 -102.28 102.62 50.40
CA LEU A 404 -101.68 103.24 49.23
C LEU A 404 -100.41 104.01 49.58
N SER A 405 -100.39 104.76 50.68
CA SER A 405 -99.16 105.41 51.14
C SER A 405 -98.12 104.37 51.60
N ALA A 406 -98.47 103.23 52.21
CA ALA A 406 -97.47 102.20 52.53
C ALA A 406 -96.81 101.57 51.28
N ALA A 407 -97.48 101.54 50.13
CA ALA A 407 -96.88 101.11 48.87
C ALA A 407 -96.04 102.23 48.22
N LEU A 408 -96.59 103.44 48.14
CA LEU A 408 -95.95 104.61 47.54
C LEU A 408 -94.72 105.02 48.37
N TYR A 409 -94.81 105.04 49.71
CA TYR A 409 -93.72 105.25 50.65
C TYR A 409 -92.61 104.21 50.53
N ARG A 410 -92.89 102.93 50.23
CA ARG A 410 -91.81 101.95 49.99
C ARG A 410 -91.07 102.21 48.68
N ALA A 411 -91.78 102.49 47.59
CA ALA A 411 -91.17 102.88 46.33
C ALA A 411 -90.40 104.21 46.45
N GLN A 412 -90.95 105.16 47.21
CA GLN A 412 -90.38 106.48 47.43
C GLN A 412 -89.26 106.47 48.46
N GLN A 413 -89.24 105.58 49.46
CA GLN A 413 -88.07 105.31 50.30
C GLN A 413 -86.93 104.71 49.48
N GLN A 414 -87.18 103.75 48.60
CA GLN A 414 -86.13 103.20 47.73
C GLN A 414 -85.61 104.24 46.74
N LEU A 415 -86.48 105.07 46.16
CA LEU A 415 -86.08 106.18 45.29
C LEU A 415 -85.38 107.33 46.05
N PHE A 416 -85.76 107.59 47.31
CA PHE A 416 -85.15 108.61 48.14
C PHE A 416 -83.79 108.15 48.66
N ALA A 417 -83.67 106.92 49.19
CA ALA A 417 -82.40 106.34 49.60
C ALA A 417 -81.38 106.33 48.44
N MET A 418 -81.78 105.86 47.25
CA MET A 418 -80.91 105.89 46.07
C MET A 418 -80.52 107.32 45.64
N LYS A 419 -81.39 108.32 45.83
CA LYS A 419 -81.08 109.74 45.54
C LYS A 419 -80.29 110.42 46.65
N GLU A 420 -80.43 109.95 47.88
CA GLU A 420 -79.72 110.45 49.05
C GLU A 420 -78.30 109.87 49.10
N GLU A 421 -78.10 108.60 48.73
CA GLU A 421 -76.79 108.03 48.43
C GLU A 421 -76.14 108.71 47.22
N ASP A 422 -76.84 108.84 46.08
CA ASP A 422 -76.30 109.55 44.90
C ASP A 422 -75.91 111.00 45.21
N LYS A 423 -76.70 111.69 46.04
CA LYS A 423 -76.41 113.05 46.46
C LYS A 423 -75.30 113.12 47.52
N LEU A 424 -75.29 112.25 48.52
CA LEU A 424 -74.22 112.15 49.52
C LEU A 424 -72.89 111.84 48.85
N LEU A 425 -72.85 110.90 47.90
CA LEU A 425 -71.65 110.60 47.12
C LEU A 425 -71.22 111.77 46.23
N LYS A 426 -72.16 112.55 45.67
CA LYS A 426 -71.82 113.77 44.89
C LYS A 426 -71.33 114.91 45.77
N ASP A 427 -71.96 115.14 46.93
CA ASP A 427 -71.54 116.16 47.90
C ASP A 427 -70.21 115.75 48.59
N GLU A 428 -69.97 114.45 48.82
CA GLU A 428 -68.71 113.89 49.34
C GLU A 428 -67.59 113.91 48.29
N VAL A 429 -67.86 113.57 47.04
CA VAL A 429 -66.90 113.76 45.93
C VAL A 429 -66.58 115.24 45.75
N HIS A 430 -67.57 116.13 45.72
CA HIS A 430 -67.32 117.57 45.56
C HIS A 430 -66.59 118.19 46.77
N SER A 431 -66.89 117.70 47.98
CA SER A 431 -66.20 118.06 49.23
C SER A 431 -64.77 117.54 49.27
N THR A 432 -64.52 116.30 48.84
CA THR A 432 -63.17 115.69 48.79
C THR A 432 -62.34 116.24 47.64
N GLU A 433 -62.92 116.57 46.48
CA GLU A 433 -62.23 117.28 45.39
C GLU A 433 -61.87 118.72 45.81
N SER A 434 -62.81 119.45 46.41
CA SER A 434 -62.54 120.77 47.01
C SER A 434 -61.53 120.69 48.15
N GLY A 435 -61.56 119.60 48.93
CA GLY A 435 -60.63 119.26 49.99
C GLY A 435 -59.24 118.97 49.43
N ILE A 436 -59.10 118.19 48.36
CA ILE A 436 -57.86 117.91 47.64
C ILE A 436 -57.33 119.19 46.98
N GLY A 437 -58.19 120.08 46.47
CA GLY A 437 -57.80 121.41 46.01
C GLY A 437 -57.20 122.26 47.13
N LYS A 438 -57.89 122.34 48.28
CA LYS A 438 -57.41 123.03 49.49
C LYS A 438 -56.14 122.39 50.07
N ILE A 439 -56.03 121.06 50.07
CA ILE A 439 -54.86 120.31 50.56
C ILE A 439 -53.67 120.47 49.61
N LYS A 440 -53.87 120.50 48.28
CA LYS A 440 -52.79 120.80 47.32
C LYS A 440 -52.33 122.26 47.41
N ALA A 441 -53.25 123.20 47.64
CA ALA A 441 -52.90 124.59 47.93
C ALA A 441 -52.14 124.71 49.27
N ALA A 442 -52.64 124.05 50.33
CA ALA A 442 -52.05 124.02 51.65
C ALA A 442 -50.67 123.36 51.63
N LEU A 443 -50.50 122.23 50.95
CA LEU A 443 -49.20 121.59 50.68
C LEU A 443 -48.28 122.56 49.94
N LYS A 444 -48.72 123.24 48.88
CA LYS A 444 -47.86 124.19 48.14
C LYS A 444 -47.51 125.46 48.95
N THR A 445 -48.23 125.77 50.02
CA THR A 445 -47.80 126.73 51.05
C THR A 445 -46.94 126.09 52.15
N LEU A 446 -47.19 124.83 52.51
CA LEU A 446 -46.39 124.07 53.48
C LEU A 446 -45.02 123.72 52.93
N ASP A 447 -44.85 123.44 51.64
CA ASP A 447 -43.56 123.24 50.98
C ASP A 447 -42.72 124.52 51.04
N LYS A 448 -43.36 125.69 50.87
CA LYS A 448 -42.72 127.00 51.03
C LYS A 448 -42.38 127.30 52.49
N GLU A 449 -43.29 126.97 53.41
CA GLU A 449 -43.05 127.11 54.84
C GLU A 449 -42.01 126.09 55.34
N ILE A 450 -41.89 124.92 54.73
CA ILE A 450 -40.87 123.90 55.00
C ILE A 450 -39.53 124.38 54.47
N VAL A 451 -39.43 124.96 53.26
CA VAL A 451 -38.18 125.59 52.79
C VAL A 451 -37.77 126.73 53.74
N ARG A 452 -38.71 127.61 54.11
CA ARG A 452 -38.49 128.68 55.09
C ARG A 452 -38.14 128.16 56.48
N GLN A 453 -38.72 127.06 56.94
CA GLN A 453 -38.41 126.43 58.23
C GLN A 453 -37.15 125.57 58.16
N ILE A 454 -36.69 125.14 56.99
CA ILE A 454 -35.36 124.55 56.79
C ILE A 454 -34.30 125.66 56.83
N GLU A 455 -34.55 126.83 56.23
CA GLU A 455 -33.68 128.01 56.36
C GLU A 455 -33.61 128.49 57.83
N ILE A 456 -34.76 128.56 58.52
CA ILE A 456 -34.81 128.86 59.96
C ILE A 456 -34.16 127.73 60.76
N SER A 457 -34.38 126.45 60.44
CA SER A 457 -33.74 125.31 61.10
C SER A 457 -32.23 125.44 60.97
N TYR A 458 -31.66 125.56 59.77
CA TYR A 458 -30.20 125.75 59.62
C TYR A 458 -29.66 126.96 60.42
N SER A 459 -30.42 128.04 60.57
CA SER A 459 -30.02 129.17 61.44
C SER A 459 -30.10 128.83 62.94
N VAL A 460 -31.12 128.07 63.35
CA VAL A 460 -31.34 127.59 64.72
C VAL A 460 -30.33 126.51 65.06
N ASP A 461 -30.15 125.50 64.21
CA ASP A 461 -29.18 124.41 64.29
C ASP A 461 -27.76 124.95 64.38
N TYR A 462 -27.35 125.94 63.58
CA TYR A 462 -26.04 126.59 63.74
C TYR A 462 -25.91 127.30 65.10
N SER A 463 -26.97 127.91 65.61
CA SER A 463 -26.98 128.48 66.97
C SER A 463 -27.01 127.38 68.05
N MET A 464 -27.65 126.25 67.76
CA MET A 464 -27.91 125.16 68.68
C MET A 464 -26.72 124.24 68.81
N GLU A 465 -25.97 123.98 67.74
CA GLU A 465 -24.68 123.28 67.73
C GLU A 465 -23.65 124.06 68.56
N LYS A 466 -23.63 125.40 68.41
CA LYS A 466 -22.83 126.33 69.23
C LYS A 466 -23.22 126.33 70.72
N VAL A 467 -24.47 125.96 71.04
CA VAL A 467 -24.97 125.78 72.42
C VAL A 467 -24.79 124.35 72.92
N GLN A 468 -24.93 123.33 72.05
CA GLN A 468 -24.76 121.91 72.34
C GLN A 468 -23.30 121.59 72.63
N SER A 469 -22.35 122.17 71.89
CA SER A 469 -20.92 122.13 72.21
C SER A 469 -20.63 122.69 73.62
N ARG A 470 -21.43 123.66 74.09
CA ARG A 470 -21.35 124.21 75.46
C ARG A 470 -22.14 123.42 76.51
N ILE A 471 -23.05 122.54 76.10
CA ILE A 471 -23.86 121.66 76.99
C ILE A 471 -23.20 120.27 77.14
N ALA A 472 -22.56 119.75 76.10
CA ALA A 472 -21.82 118.50 76.11
C ALA A 472 -20.70 118.49 77.17
N ASN A 473 -20.11 119.66 77.44
CA ASN A 473 -19.12 119.85 78.51
C ASN A 473 -19.73 119.98 79.93
N MET A 474 -21.06 119.88 80.12
CA MET A 474 -21.71 120.18 81.41
C MET A 474 -22.84 119.23 81.88
N LYS A 475 -23.23 118.16 81.16
CA LYS A 475 -24.18 117.16 81.68
C LYS A 475 -23.80 115.71 81.33
N GLY A 476 -23.85 114.86 82.35
CA GLY A 476 -23.51 113.43 82.30
C GLY A 476 -24.66 112.49 81.90
N ALA A 477 -24.45 111.19 82.13
CA ALA A 477 -25.20 110.09 81.52
C ALA A 477 -26.64 109.86 82.04
N GLY A 478 -27.45 109.22 81.19
CA GLY A 478 -28.77 108.67 81.50
C GLY A 478 -29.52 108.18 80.24
N ASP A 479 -29.80 106.88 80.17
CA ASP A 479 -30.76 106.18 79.29
C ASP A 479 -30.99 106.67 77.84
N ARG A 480 -30.14 106.19 76.91
CA ARG A 480 -30.45 106.08 75.47
C ARG A 480 -30.09 104.74 74.81
N GLN A 481 -29.46 103.83 75.55
CA GLN A 481 -28.68 102.74 74.96
C GLN A 481 -29.51 101.65 74.25
N GLU A 482 -30.79 101.48 74.60
CA GLU A 482 -31.62 100.39 74.07
C GLU A 482 -32.24 100.69 72.69
N GLY A 483 -32.53 101.97 72.39
CA GLY A 483 -33.07 102.40 71.11
C GLY A 483 -32.03 102.32 69.98
N ASP A 484 -30.87 102.94 70.20
CA ASP A 484 -29.78 102.98 69.22
C ASP A 484 -29.23 101.57 68.96
N ASN A 485 -29.15 100.70 69.99
CA ASN A 485 -28.80 99.30 69.82
C ASN A 485 -29.76 98.54 68.88
N ARG A 486 -31.08 98.77 68.95
CA ARG A 486 -32.05 98.10 68.03
C ARG A 486 -31.93 98.59 66.59
N VAL A 487 -31.59 99.86 66.37
CA VAL A 487 -31.38 100.40 65.01
C VAL A 487 -30.03 99.94 64.45
N HIS A 488 -28.97 100.00 65.25
CA HIS A 488 -27.64 99.52 64.88
C HIS A 488 -27.64 98.02 64.59
N ALA A 489 -28.31 97.20 65.42
CA ALA A 489 -28.44 95.76 65.17
C ALA A 489 -29.17 95.45 63.85
N LYS A 490 -30.21 96.21 63.48
CA LYS A 490 -30.86 96.07 62.17
C LYS A 490 -29.95 96.46 61.00
N LEU A 491 -29.18 97.54 61.14
CA LEU A 491 -28.22 97.97 60.12
C LEU A 491 -27.11 96.92 59.93
N VAL A 492 -26.51 96.46 61.04
CA VAL A 492 -25.48 95.41 61.06
C VAL A 492 -26.01 94.11 60.44
N HIS A 493 -27.24 93.70 60.78
CA HIS A 493 -27.87 92.51 60.19
C HIS A 493 -28.10 92.66 58.68
N ALA A 494 -28.57 93.82 58.21
CA ALA A 494 -28.77 94.09 56.78
C ALA A 494 -27.43 94.14 56.01
N THR A 495 -26.37 94.72 56.58
CA THR A 495 -25.04 94.70 55.97
C THR A 495 -24.40 93.32 55.98
N ALA A 496 -24.66 92.51 57.02
CA ALA A 496 -24.19 91.12 57.07
C ALA A 496 -24.86 90.27 55.97
N ILE A 497 -26.19 90.40 55.78
CA ILE A 497 -26.90 89.75 54.67
C ILE A 497 -26.34 90.23 53.31
N LEU A 498 -26.07 91.53 53.15
CA LEU A 498 -25.52 92.05 51.90
C LEU A 498 -24.15 91.43 51.59
N GLU A 499 -23.26 91.35 52.57
CA GLU A 499 -21.91 90.82 52.37
C GLU A 499 -21.91 89.29 52.19
N GLU A 500 -22.78 88.56 52.91
CA GLU A 500 -23.06 87.14 52.68
C GLU A 500 -23.54 86.92 51.23
N ARG A 501 -24.43 87.77 50.71
CA ARG A 501 -24.91 87.67 49.31
C ARG A 501 -23.83 88.01 48.30
N LYS A 502 -22.92 88.95 48.58
CA LYS A 502 -21.72 89.20 47.73
C LYS A 502 -20.75 88.02 47.75
N GLN A 503 -20.49 87.42 48.93
CA GLN A 503 -19.61 86.26 49.06
C GLN A 503 -20.19 85.05 48.30
N ASN A 504 -21.49 84.80 48.43
CA ASN A 504 -22.20 83.79 47.63
C ASN A 504 -22.12 84.08 46.13
N LEU A 505 -22.29 85.34 45.69
CA LEU A 505 -22.13 85.72 44.29
C LEU A 505 -20.70 85.47 43.77
N ALA A 506 -19.68 85.83 44.55
CA ALA A 506 -18.28 85.58 44.20
C ALA A 506 -17.96 84.08 44.13
N LEU A 507 -18.51 83.28 45.05
CA LEU A 507 -18.40 81.82 45.03
C LEU A 507 -19.03 81.22 43.76
N LEU A 508 -20.25 81.63 43.43
CA LEU A 508 -20.98 81.16 42.23
C LEU A 508 -20.26 81.56 40.93
N LEU A 509 -19.69 82.77 40.86
CA LEU A 509 -18.87 83.20 39.72
C LEU A 509 -17.59 82.37 39.60
N GLY A 510 -16.92 82.07 40.73
CA GLY A 510 -15.74 81.19 40.76
C GLY A 510 -16.06 79.74 40.35
N GLN A 511 -17.19 79.19 40.79
CA GLN A 511 -17.70 77.88 40.36
C GLN A 511 -18.03 77.87 38.87
N THR A 512 -18.72 78.91 38.37
CA THR A 512 -19.05 79.06 36.93
C THR A 512 -17.77 79.11 36.08
N ALA A 513 -16.73 79.82 36.53
CA ALA A 513 -15.44 79.87 35.86
C ALA A 513 -14.72 78.51 35.83
N ARG A 514 -14.77 77.73 36.93
CA ARG A 514 -14.24 76.36 36.96
C ARG A 514 -14.98 75.44 35.99
N ILE A 515 -16.32 75.45 36.00
CA ILE A 515 -17.14 74.63 35.10
C ILE A 515 -16.85 74.99 33.63
N GLN A 516 -16.64 76.27 33.29
CA GLN A 516 -16.21 76.67 31.95
C GLN A 516 -14.79 76.19 31.57
N GLN A 517 -13.88 76.10 32.54
CA GLN A 517 -12.54 75.56 32.32
C GLN A 517 -12.56 74.03 32.16
N GLU A 518 -13.28 73.32 33.01
CA GLU A 518 -13.51 71.87 32.96
C GLU A 518 -14.21 71.47 31.65
N TYR A 519 -15.22 72.22 31.22
CA TYR A 519 -15.88 72.04 29.92
C TYR A 519 -14.89 72.18 28.74
N ARG A 520 -14.02 73.22 28.76
CA ARG A 520 -12.99 73.40 27.71
C ARG A 520 -11.97 72.26 27.70
N GLN A 521 -11.56 71.77 28.88
CA GLN A 521 -10.64 70.62 28.98
C GLN A 521 -11.30 69.33 28.48
N SER A 522 -12.54 69.05 28.88
CA SER A 522 -13.32 67.91 28.40
C SER A 522 -13.55 67.96 26.88
N SER A 523 -13.88 69.14 26.34
CA SER A 523 -14.03 69.36 24.90
C SER A 523 -12.73 69.12 24.12
N LEU A 524 -11.58 69.53 24.65
CA LEU A 524 -10.26 69.24 24.05
C LEU A 524 -9.96 67.73 24.05
N VAL A 525 -10.23 67.02 25.15
CA VAL A 525 -10.05 65.56 25.24
C VAL A 525 -10.99 64.84 24.26
N TYR A 526 -12.23 65.30 24.11
CA TYR A 526 -13.18 64.78 23.13
C TYR A 526 -12.69 64.96 21.68
N GLN A 527 -12.15 66.14 21.33
CA GLN A 527 -11.56 66.39 20.02
C GLN A 527 -10.35 65.49 19.74
N GLN A 528 -9.47 65.31 20.74
CA GLN A 528 -8.33 64.39 20.63
C GLN A 528 -8.80 62.94 20.41
N ALA A 529 -9.78 62.47 21.19
CA ALA A 529 -10.37 61.15 21.03
C ALA A 529 -11.02 60.95 19.64
N ALA A 530 -11.73 61.96 19.12
CA ALA A 530 -12.30 61.92 17.77
C ALA A 530 -11.22 61.76 16.69
N THR A 531 -10.14 62.55 16.75
CA THR A 531 -9.03 62.45 15.77
C THR A 531 -8.31 61.09 15.86
N GLU A 532 -8.18 60.52 17.05
CA GLU A 532 -7.59 59.19 17.25
C GLU A 532 -8.51 58.07 16.71
N ILE A 533 -9.84 58.21 16.88
CA ILE A 533 -10.84 57.30 16.28
C ILE A 533 -10.78 57.36 14.74
N GLU A 534 -10.68 58.53 14.12
CA GLU A 534 -10.50 58.66 12.68
C GLU A 534 -9.18 58.01 12.22
N ARG A 535 -8.08 58.26 12.94
CA ARG A 535 -6.76 57.67 12.67
C ARG A 535 -6.75 56.15 12.83
N MET A 536 -7.56 55.59 13.73
CA MET A 536 -7.71 54.14 13.91
C MET A 536 -8.65 53.54 12.86
N THR A 537 -9.73 54.24 12.48
CA THR A 537 -10.61 53.87 11.37
C THR A 537 -9.85 53.83 10.03
N GLY A 538 -8.94 54.78 9.80
CA GLY A 538 -8.04 54.79 8.64
C GLY A 538 -7.14 53.55 8.58
N LYS A 539 -6.44 53.24 9.69
CA LYS A 539 -5.61 52.02 9.80
C LYS A 539 -6.44 50.74 9.66
N TRP A 540 -7.66 50.70 10.20
CA TRP A 540 -8.55 49.55 10.04
C TRP A 540 -8.91 49.32 8.57
N LYS A 541 -9.34 50.36 7.85
CA LYS A 541 -9.62 50.29 6.39
C LYS A 541 -8.40 49.82 5.59
N GLU A 542 -7.21 50.32 5.92
CA GLU A 542 -5.94 49.90 5.31
C GLU A 542 -5.67 48.40 5.51
N LYS A 543 -5.81 47.89 6.75
CA LYS A 543 -5.59 46.46 7.04
C LYS A 543 -6.66 45.57 6.41
N THR A 544 -7.93 45.98 6.40
CA THR A 544 -9.00 45.26 5.70
C THR A 544 -8.70 45.12 4.21
N LEU A 545 -8.25 46.19 3.54
CA LEU A 545 -7.91 46.16 2.12
C LEU A 545 -6.68 45.28 1.82
N ILE A 546 -5.69 45.25 2.70
CA ILE A 546 -4.55 44.31 2.63
C ILE A 546 -5.01 42.86 2.77
N VAL A 547 -5.91 42.57 3.72
CA VAL A 547 -6.48 41.23 3.91
C VAL A 547 -7.28 40.79 2.68
N GLU A 548 -8.18 41.64 2.16
CA GLU A 548 -8.93 41.36 0.93
C GLU A 548 -8.02 41.09 -0.28
N GLY A 549 -6.95 41.89 -0.44
CA GLY A 549 -5.94 41.68 -1.49
C GLY A 549 -5.24 40.33 -1.34
N GLY A 550 -4.88 39.97 -0.11
CA GLY A 550 -4.35 38.66 0.26
C GLY A 550 -5.31 37.52 -0.09
N GLU A 551 -6.59 37.62 0.30
CA GLU A 551 -7.61 36.63 -0.04
C GLU A 551 -7.81 36.49 -1.55
N LYS A 552 -7.89 37.61 -2.28
CA LYS A 552 -8.01 37.61 -3.76
C LYS A 552 -6.83 36.87 -4.40
N LYS A 553 -5.59 37.10 -3.91
CA LYS A 553 -4.41 36.37 -4.39
C LYS A 553 -4.40 34.89 -3.99
N VAL A 554 -4.86 34.55 -2.78
CA VAL A 554 -5.04 33.14 -2.36
C VAL A 554 -6.06 32.43 -3.26
N ARG A 555 -7.21 33.04 -3.52
CA ARG A 555 -8.25 32.51 -4.44
C ARG A 555 -7.66 32.23 -5.83
N GLN A 556 -6.92 33.19 -6.39
CA GLN A 556 -6.20 33.01 -7.66
C GLN A 556 -5.23 31.82 -7.61
N CYS A 557 -4.31 31.78 -6.64
CA CYS A 557 -3.33 30.70 -6.52
C CYS A 557 -3.98 29.33 -6.29
N THR A 558 -5.16 29.26 -5.65
CA THR A 558 -5.92 28.01 -5.54
C THR A 558 -6.52 27.55 -6.87
N ALA A 559 -6.96 28.46 -7.74
CA ALA A 559 -7.44 28.14 -9.09
C ALA A 559 -6.29 27.66 -9.98
N GLU A 560 -5.17 28.41 -10.05
CA GLU A 560 -3.97 28.02 -10.81
C GLU A 560 -3.45 26.63 -10.38
N ASN A 561 -3.51 26.32 -9.09
CA ASN A 561 -3.14 24.99 -8.57
C ASN A 561 -4.15 23.89 -8.95
N GLN A 562 -5.45 24.19 -9.03
CA GLN A 562 -6.45 23.24 -9.53
C GLN A 562 -6.25 22.94 -11.01
N GLU A 563 -5.99 23.97 -11.83
CA GLU A 563 -5.65 23.83 -13.25
C GLU A 563 -4.42 22.92 -13.43
N ARG A 564 -3.31 23.20 -12.73
CA ARG A 564 -2.11 22.35 -12.79
C ARG A 564 -2.33 20.92 -12.27
N LEU A 565 -3.29 20.69 -11.38
CA LEU A 565 -3.69 19.34 -10.96
C LEU A 565 -4.48 18.61 -12.07
N VAL A 566 -5.29 19.33 -12.85
CA VAL A 566 -5.97 18.79 -14.04
C VAL A 566 -4.96 18.48 -15.14
N GLU A 567 -4.05 19.42 -15.48
CA GLU A 567 -2.95 19.19 -16.43
C GLU A 567 -2.14 17.94 -16.08
N LYS A 568 -1.70 17.84 -14.81
CA LYS A 568 -0.97 16.68 -14.29
C LYS A 568 -1.76 15.37 -14.40
N SER A 569 -3.08 15.43 -14.29
CA SER A 569 -3.96 14.25 -14.43
C SER A 569 -4.14 13.85 -15.90
N LEU A 570 -4.27 14.81 -16.82
CA LEU A 570 -4.28 14.59 -18.26
C LEU A 570 -2.94 14.02 -18.75
N LEU A 571 -1.81 14.56 -18.29
CA LEU A 571 -0.47 14.03 -18.59
C LEU A 571 -0.30 12.60 -18.07
N LYS A 572 -0.77 12.29 -16.85
CA LYS A 572 -0.79 10.92 -16.33
C LYS A 572 -1.66 9.97 -17.17
N MET A 573 -2.83 10.43 -17.63
CA MET A 573 -3.67 9.65 -18.53
C MET A 573 -2.96 9.38 -19.87
N ARG A 574 -2.27 10.39 -20.43
CA ARG A 574 -1.51 10.26 -21.67
C ARG A 574 -0.32 9.32 -21.53
N ILE A 575 0.42 9.39 -20.41
CA ILE A 575 1.48 8.43 -20.07
C ILE A 575 0.91 7.01 -20.02
N LYS A 576 -0.19 6.77 -19.30
CA LYS A 576 -0.86 5.45 -19.27
C LYS A 576 -1.37 4.97 -20.63
N GLN A 577 -1.70 5.88 -21.53
CA GLN A 577 -2.05 5.53 -22.91
C GLN A 577 -0.82 5.07 -23.71
N MET A 578 0.32 5.76 -23.56
CA MET A 578 1.59 5.39 -24.19
C MET A 578 2.17 4.09 -23.60
N GLU A 579 2.09 3.89 -22.28
CA GLU A 579 2.47 2.64 -21.60
C GLU A 579 1.71 1.44 -22.19
N ARG A 580 0.38 1.53 -22.30
CA ARG A 580 -0.45 0.48 -22.93
C ARG A 580 -0.13 0.26 -24.41
N GLN A 581 0.26 1.30 -25.15
CA GLN A 581 0.71 1.16 -26.53
C GLN A 581 2.05 0.43 -26.61
N LEU A 582 3.00 0.76 -25.72
CA LEU A 582 4.30 0.07 -25.63
C LEU A 582 4.13 -1.40 -25.22
N GLU A 583 3.29 -1.68 -24.22
CA GLU A 583 2.89 -3.03 -23.79
C GLU A 583 2.34 -3.85 -24.99
N ASN A 584 1.43 -3.25 -25.77
CA ASN A 584 0.86 -3.90 -26.96
C ASN A 584 1.89 -4.14 -28.08
N GLN A 585 2.88 -3.28 -28.26
CA GLN A 585 3.97 -3.51 -29.22
C GLN A 585 4.98 -4.56 -28.70
N SER A 586 5.26 -4.57 -27.39
CA SER A 586 6.08 -5.59 -26.73
C SER A 586 5.44 -6.98 -26.88
N ASN A 587 4.14 -7.10 -26.61
CA ASN A 587 3.39 -8.34 -26.81
C ASN A 587 3.39 -8.81 -28.28
N LYS A 588 3.26 -7.89 -29.24
CA LYS A 588 3.41 -8.23 -30.68
C LYS A 588 4.82 -8.67 -31.05
N MET A 589 5.84 -8.01 -30.51
CA MET A 589 7.23 -8.41 -30.72
C MET A 589 7.48 -9.81 -30.13
N TYR A 590 6.92 -10.11 -28.96
CA TYR A 590 7.01 -11.42 -28.33
C TYR A 590 6.28 -12.52 -29.12
N THR A 591 5.09 -12.27 -29.67
CA THR A 591 4.42 -13.24 -30.54
C THR A 591 5.16 -13.44 -31.87
N LEU A 592 5.73 -12.39 -32.46
CA LEU A 592 6.57 -12.50 -33.66
C LEU A 592 7.88 -13.26 -33.40
N GLU A 593 8.56 -13.00 -32.29
CA GLU A 593 9.78 -13.72 -31.88
C GLU A 593 9.48 -15.20 -31.63
N ARG A 594 8.38 -15.49 -30.91
CA ARG A 594 7.87 -16.85 -30.72
C ARG A 594 7.60 -17.54 -32.05
N HIS A 595 6.88 -16.90 -32.97
CA HIS A 595 6.59 -17.48 -34.29
C HIS A 595 7.86 -17.66 -35.13
N ARG A 596 8.87 -16.79 -35.00
CA ARG A 596 10.18 -17.00 -35.65
C ARG A 596 10.86 -18.25 -35.10
N MET A 597 10.88 -18.46 -33.79
CA MET A 597 11.43 -19.67 -33.17
C MET A 597 10.64 -20.94 -33.51
N GLU A 598 9.31 -20.86 -33.57
CA GLU A 598 8.44 -21.97 -34.02
C GLU A 598 8.73 -22.36 -35.48
N LEU A 599 8.93 -21.38 -36.37
CA LEU A 599 9.32 -21.59 -37.77
C LEU A 599 10.76 -22.12 -37.91
N GLU A 600 11.73 -21.55 -37.19
CA GLU A 600 13.13 -22.02 -37.15
C GLU A 600 13.19 -23.48 -36.70
N ALA A 601 12.45 -23.85 -35.65
CA ALA A 601 12.37 -25.22 -35.18
C ALA A 601 11.69 -26.16 -36.19
N ALA A 602 10.65 -25.71 -36.88
CA ALA A 602 9.99 -26.49 -37.94
C ALA A 602 10.91 -26.71 -39.16
N ILE A 603 11.62 -25.67 -39.60
CA ILE A 603 12.61 -25.73 -40.69
C ILE A 603 13.78 -26.64 -40.29
N SER A 604 14.31 -26.51 -39.06
CA SER A 604 15.40 -27.36 -38.57
C SER A 604 14.99 -28.83 -38.51
N LYS A 605 13.80 -29.15 -38.00
CA LYS A 605 13.25 -30.52 -38.03
C LYS A 605 13.16 -31.03 -39.46
N ARG A 606 12.60 -30.24 -40.38
CA ARG A 606 12.43 -30.65 -41.78
C ARG A 606 13.76 -30.84 -42.52
N MET A 607 14.77 -30.05 -42.20
CA MET A 607 16.14 -30.23 -42.70
C MET A 607 16.79 -31.53 -42.19
N VAL A 608 16.53 -31.92 -40.94
CA VAL A 608 16.96 -33.21 -40.39
C VAL A 608 16.23 -34.37 -41.09
N ASP A 609 14.91 -34.29 -41.29
CA ASP A 609 14.13 -35.29 -42.05
C ASP A 609 14.71 -35.50 -43.45
N ILE A 610 14.91 -34.41 -44.20
CA ILE A 610 15.43 -34.43 -45.57
C ILE A 610 16.85 -34.99 -45.59
N THR A 611 17.67 -34.68 -44.59
CA THR A 611 19.03 -35.23 -44.46
C THR A 611 19.00 -36.73 -44.16
N ALA A 612 18.12 -37.20 -43.27
CA ALA A 612 17.94 -38.61 -42.98
C ALA A 612 17.43 -39.39 -44.21
N GLN A 613 16.44 -38.86 -44.93
CA GLN A 613 15.95 -39.44 -46.18
C GLN A 613 17.03 -39.47 -47.27
N LYS A 614 17.81 -38.39 -47.43
CA LYS A 614 18.96 -38.33 -48.34
C LYS A 614 20.02 -39.38 -47.99
N ASN A 615 20.34 -39.56 -46.71
CA ASN A 615 21.31 -40.56 -46.25
C ASN A 615 20.79 -41.99 -46.47
N MET A 616 19.50 -42.26 -46.22
CA MET A 616 18.85 -43.54 -46.53
C MET A 616 18.88 -43.85 -48.03
N LEU A 617 18.59 -42.87 -48.89
CA LEU A 617 18.70 -43.02 -50.35
C LEU A 617 20.14 -43.25 -50.82
N GLN A 618 21.13 -42.59 -50.19
CA GLN A 618 22.55 -42.84 -50.47
C GLN A 618 22.99 -44.24 -50.03
N LEU A 619 22.51 -44.74 -48.88
CA LEU A 619 22.78 -46.10 -48.42
C LEU A 619 22.14 -47.15 -49.34
N ARG A 620 20.86 -46.97 -49.71
CA ARG A 620 20.18 -47.83 -50.69
C ARG A 620 20.88 -47.83 -52.05
N ARG A 621 21.42 -46.68 -52.48
CA ARG A 621 22.21 -46.56 -53.72
C ARG A 621 23.55 -47.29 -53.64
N LYS A 622 24.21 -47.34 -52.46
CA LYS A 622 25.40 -48.18 -52.26
C LYS A 622 25.02 -49.65 -52.35
N TYR A 623 24.06 -50.09 -51.53
CA TYR A 623 23.58 -51.46 -51.49
C TYR A 623 23.19 -51.99 -52.89
N LEU A 624 22.43 -51.24 -53.69
CA LEU A 624 22.10 -51.59 -55.08
C LEU A 624 23.31 -51.60 -56.04
N ALA A 625 24.36 -50.82 -55.77
CA ALA A 625 25.61 -50.86 -56.53
C ALA A 625 26.48 -52.07 -56.15
N ASP A 626 26.43 -52.48 -54.88
CA ASP A 626 27.13 -53.63 -54.32
C ASP A 626 26.45 -54.94 -54.78
N GLU A 627 25.11 -55.05 -54.72
CA GLU A 627 24.33 -56.13 -55.36
C GLU A 627 24.64 -56.25 -56.86
N ARG A 628 24.69 -55.12 -57.57
CA ARG A 628 25.06 -55.10 -59.00
C ARG A 628 26.52 -55.51 -59.24
N ALA A 629 27.42 -55.31 -58.28
CA ALA A 629 28.78 -55.81 -58.36
C ALA A 629 28.84 -57.32 -58.12
N GLN A 630 28.10 -57.83 -57.13
CA GLN A 630 27.98 -59.27 -56.87
C GLN A 630 27.35 -60.00 -58.06
N LEU A 631 26.21 -59.53 -58.59
CA LEU A 631 25.58 -60.13 -59.77
C LEU A 631 26.49 -60.11 -61.01
N LYS A 632 27.39 -59.11 -61.14
CA LYS A 632 28.43 -59.14 -62.17
C LYS A 632 29.49 -60.21 -61.91
N ALA A 633 29.94 -60.37 -60.66
CA ALA A 633 30.87 -61.43 -60.27
C ALA A 633 30.28 -62.82 -60.56
N ASP A 634 29.04 -63.07 -60.12
CA ASP A 634 28.28 -64.31 -60.40
C ASP A 634 28.17 -64.59 -61.90
N ILE A 635 27.90 -63.56 -62.72
CA ILE A 635 27.85 -63.69 -64.19
C ILE A 635 29.23 -64.04 -64.76
N THR A 636 30.31 -63.43 -64.27
CA THR A 636 31.67 -63.78 -64.73
C THR A 636 32.10 -65.19 -64.30
N GLU A 637 31.74 -65.63 -63.08
CA GLU A 637 32.00 -67.00 -62.63
C GLU A 637 31.20 -68.02 -63.46
N ARG A 638 29.92 -67.76 -63.71
CA ARG A 638 29.08 -68.62 -64.57
C ARG A 638 29.59 -68.67 -66.01
N SER A 639 30.10 -67.55 -66.53
CA SER A 639 30.71 -67.49 -67.87
C SER A 639 32.00 -68.33 -67.93
N LEU A 640 32.90 -68.14 -66.96
CA LEU A 640 34.09 -68.98 -66.79
C LEU A 640 33.72 -70.46 -66.65
N LYS A 641 32.61 -70.77 -65.95
CA LYS A 641 32.15 -72.15 -65.78
C LYS A 641 31.58 -72.76 -67.06
N ILE A 642 30.87 -71.97 -67.87
CA ILE A 642 30.42 -72.36 -69.20
C ILE A 642 31.63 -72.64 -70.10
N ASP A 643 32.66 -71.79 -70.08
CA ASP A 643 33.86 -72.00 -70.92
C ASP A 643 34.70 -73.19 -70.43
N GLN A 644 34.81 -73.43 -69.11
CA GLN A 644 35.35 -74.69 -68.58
C GLN A 644 34.59 -75.93 -69.09
N LEU A 645 33.26 -75.83 -69.23
CA LEU A 645 32.42 -76.93 -69.71
C LEU A 645 32.52 -77.12 -71.24
N LYS A 646 32.66 -76.04 -72.02
CA LYS A 646 33.00 -76.10 -73.45
C LYS A 646 34.34 -76.80 -73.65
N ASN A 647 35.40 -76.31 -73.01
CA ASN A 647 36.74 -76.87 -73.12
C ASN A 647 36.76 -78.35 -72.68
N ARG A 648 35.99 -78.72 -71.65
CA ARG A 648 35.82 -80.13 -71.23
C ARG A 648 35.05 -80.95 -72.27
N TYR A 649 34.03 -80.39 -72.91
CA TYR A 649 33.26 -81.07 -73.97
C TYR A 649 34.11 -81.29 -75.22
N GLU A 650 34.88 -80.28 -75.64
CA GLU A 650 35.87 -80.36 -76.73
C GLU A 650 36.95 -81.42 -76.43
N LEU A 651 37.56 -81.38 -75.24
CA LEU A 651 38.48 -82.43 -74.77
C LEU A 651 37.81 -83.82 -74.72
N SER A 652 36.52 -83.91 -74.41
CA SER A 652 35.79 -85.19 -74.41
C SER A 652 35.54 -85.70 -75.84
N LEU A 653 35.28 -84.81 -76.80
CA LEU A 653 35.17 -85.15 -78.21
C LEU A 653 36.50 -85.63 -78.79
N ASP A 654 37.61 -84.96 -78.47
CA ASP A 654 38.96 -85.43 -78.85
C ASP A 654 39.30 -86.79 -78.20
N LEU A 655 38.89 -87.01 -76.94
CA LEU A 655 39.08 -88.28 -76.23
C LEU A 655 38.22 -89.44 -76.75
N LEU A 656 37.11 -89.20 -77.47
CA LEU A 656 36.37 -90.27 -78.15
C LEU A 656 37.11 -90.82 -79.39
N GLY A 657 38.16 -90.13 -79.84
CA GLY A 657 38.97 -90.52 -80.99
C GLY A 657 38.36 -90.11 -82.33
N LYS A 658 39.24 -89.98 -83.32
CA LYS A 658 38.91 -89.67 -84.71
C LYS A 658 39.18 -90.91 -85.56
N ASN A 659 38.25 -91.24 -86.45
CA ASN A 659 38.43 -92.28 -87.46
C ASN A 659 39.48 -91.86 -88.50
N GLU A 660 39.84 -92.78 -89.39
CA GLU A 660 40.81 -92.53 -90.47
C GLU A 660 40.40 -91.36 -91.39
N ASP A 661 39.08 -91.14 -91.58
CA ASP A 661 38.51 -89.96 -92.28
C ASP A 661 38.40 -88.68 -91.42
N GLY A 662 39.03 -88.62 -90.24
CA GLY A 662 39.04 -87.45 -89.35
C GLY A 662 37.74 -87.16 -88.58
N SER A 663 36.69 -87.97 -88.77
CA SER A 663 35.38 -87.84 -88.10
C SER A 663 35.37 -88.49 -86.71
N ILE A 664 34.57 -87.97 -85.77
CA ILE A 664 34.56 -88.38 -84.35
C ILE A 664 33.68 -89.62 -84.13
N VAL A 665 34.17 -90.60 -83.36
CA VAL A 665 33.43 -91.84 -83.02
C VAL A 665 32.20 -91.54 -82.16
N THR A 666 31.09 -92.27 -82.37
CA THR A 666 29.81 -92.00 -81.67
C THR A 666 29.39 -93.16 -80.76
N ALA A 667 29.00 -92.82 -79.52
CA ALA A 667 28.75 -93.77 -78.42
C ALA A 667 27.71 -94.89 -78.69
N THR A 668 26.85 -94.75 -79.71
CA THR A 668 25.91 -95.80 -80.15
C THR A 668 26.64 -97.08 -80.57
N GLN A 669 27.80 -96.98 -81.22
CA GLN A 669 28.58 -98.13 -81.71
C GLN A 669 29.13 -98.98 -80.55
N ILE A 670 29.47 -98.36 -79.42
CA ILE A 670 29.99 -99.07 -78.22
C ILE A 670 28.88 -99.90 -77.56
N LYS A 671 27.66 -99.38 -77.47
CA LYS A 671 26.54 -100.06 -76.79
C LYS A 671 26.14 -101.39 -77.44
N ILE A 672 26.35 -101.54 -78.75
CA ILE A 672 26.00 -102.76 -79.50
C ILE A 672 26.83 -103.96 -79.03
N LYS A 673 28.13 -103.78 -78.72
CA LYS A 673 28.97 -104.85 -78.14
C LYS A 673 28.45 -105.31 -76.78
N THR A 674 28.25 -104.39 -75.85
CA THR A 674 27.85 -104.69 -74.46
C THR A 674 26.48 -105.37 -74.32
N ALA A 675 25.62 -105.32 -75.35
CA ALA A 675 24.33 -105.99 -75.32
C ALA A 675 24.44 -107.53 -75.43
N GLN A 676 25.50 -108.04 -76.06
CA GLN A 676 25.67 -109.47 -76.33
C GLN A 676 26.09 -110.27 -75.08
N GLU A 677 26.86 -109.65 -74.18
CA GLU A 677 27.40 -110.30 -72.97
C GLU A 677 26.31 -110.55 -71.90
N LYS A 678 25.32 -109.64 -71.81
CA LYS A 678 24.36 -109.62 -70.68
C LYS A 678 23.39 -110.81 -70.66
N TYR A 679 23.20 -111.52 -71.76
CA TYR A 679 22.29 -112.67 -71.85
C TYR A 679 22.77 -113.87 -71.01
N MET A 680 24.08 -114.06 -70.88
CA MET A 680 24.67 -115.27 -70.27
C MET A 680 24.42 -115.38 -68.76
N LEU A 681 24.44 -114.25 -68.03
CA LEU A 681 24.41 -114.21 -66.57
C LEU A 681 23.03 -114.50 -65.94
N LEU A 682 21.94 -114.48 -66.71
CA LEU A 682 20.59 -114.62 -66.16
C LEU A 682 20.27 -116.05 -65.66
N ARG A 683 21.05 -117.05 -66.08
CA ARG A 683 20.79 -118.48 -65.82
C ARG A 683 21.14 -118.92 -64.40
N GLU A 684 22.11 -118.27 -63.76
CA GLU A 684 22.72 -118.70 -62.49
C GLU A 684 21.87 -118.34 -61.25
N GLY A 685 20.99 -117.34 -61.33
CA GLY A 685 20.21 -116.86 -60.18
C GLY A 685 19.19 -117.87 -59.61
N SER A 686 18.90 -118.94 -60.36
CA SER A 686 17.81 -119.89 -60.09
C SER A 686 18.01 -120.74 -58.83
N GLU A 687 19.25 -121.08 -58.48
CA GLU A 687 19.56 -122.17 -57.54
C GLU A 687 19.56 -121.73 -56.05
N LEU A 688 19.66 -120.43 -55.78
CA LEU A 688 19.86 -119.90 -54.42
C LEU A 688 18.62 -120.00 -53.51
N ASN A 689 17.42 -120.05 -54.08
CA ASN A 689 16.17 -119.84 -53.33
C ASN A 689 15.80 -120.98 -52.36
N VAL A 690 16.38 -122.17 -52.54
CA VAL A 690 16.06 -123.39 -51.75
C VAL A 690 16.50 -123.30 -50.28
N LYS A 691 17.45 -122.41 -49.94
CA LYS A 691 18.12 -122.40 -48.62
C LYS A 691 17.33 -121.75 -47.48
N ILE A 692 16.26 -121.01 -47.75
CA ILE A 692 15.60 -120.13 -46.77
C ILE A 692 14.71 -120.90 -45.77
N LEU A 693 14.05 -121.98 -46.20
CA LEU A 693 12.97 -122.66 -45.46
C LEU A 693 13.40 -123.40 -44.16
N LYS A 694 14.69 -123.39 -43.78
CA LYS A 694 15.19 -124.04 -42.56
C LYS A 694 15.22 -123.18 -41.31
N ALA A 695 14.94 -121.87 -41.42
CA ALA A 695 15.16 -120.92 -40.31
C ALA A 695 13.96 -120.73 -39.36
N GLU A 696 12.81 -121.35 -39.62
CA GLU A 696 11.54 -121.01 -38.95
C GLU A 696 11.21 -121.88 -37.72
N GLU A 697 11.88 -123.03 -37.54
CA GLU A 697 11.52 -124.00 -36.47
C GLU A 697 12.01 -123.58 -35.07
N ASP A 698 13.18 -122.92 -34.98
CA ASP A 698 13.84 -122.58 -33.70
C ASP A 698 13.05 -121.59 -32.82
N LEU A 699 12.17 -120.77 -33.42
CA LEU A 699 11.47 -119.68 -32.72
C LEU A 699 10.54 -120.16 -31.59
N LYS A 700 10.03 -121.39 -31.65
CA LYS A 700 9.02 -121.90 -30.69
C LYS A 700 9.58 -122.19 -29.29
N ALA A 701 10.89 -122.39 -29.14
CA ALA A 701 11.48 -122.77 -27.85
C ALA A 701 11.46 -121.63 -26.80
N LEU A 702 11.53 -120.38 -27.24
CA LEU A 702 11.71 -119.21 -26.37
C LEU A 702 10.45 -118.79 -25.60
N GLU A 703 9.25 -119.15 -26.07
CA GLU A 703 7.98 -118.63 -25.53
C GLU A 703 7.67 -119.13 -24.11
N ASN A 704 8.11 -120.33 -23.75
CA ASN A 704 7.72 -120.97 -22.48
C ASN A 704 8.41 -120.36 -21.26
N THR A 705 9.69 -119.98 -21.37
CA THR A 705 10.46 -119.38 -20.26
C THR A 705 9.86 -118.05 -19.79
N LEU A 706 9.25 -117.28 -20.70
CA LEU A 706 8.70 -115.95 -20.42
C LEU A 706 7.48 -116.00 -19.48
N LYS A 707 6.72 -117.10 -19.49
CA LYS A 707 5.48 -117.25 -18.69
C LYS A 707 5.74 -117.36 -17.18
N VAL A 708 6.87 -117.95 -16.76
CA VAL A 708 7.24 -118.10 -15.34
C VAL A 708 7.64 -116.75 -14.72
N MET A 709 8.35 -115.89 -15.47
CA MET A 709 8.82 -114.60 -14.97
C MET A 709 7.68 -113.64 -14.61
N ASN A 710 6.58 -113.66 -15.38
CA ASN A 710 5.46 -112.72 -15.21
C ASN A 710 4.70 -112.92 -13.89
N TYR A 711 4.44 -114.18 -13.48
CA TYR A 711 3.67 -114.48 -12.27
C TYR A 711 4.34 -113.96 -10.98
N SER A 712 5.66 -114.08 -10.88
CA SER A 712 6.44 -113.52 -9.77
C SER A 712 6.33 -111.99 -9.72
N ASN A 713 6.44 -111.34 -10.88
CA ASN A 713 6.43 -109.88 -11.04
C ASN A 713 5.08 -109.28 -10.61
N ASP A 714 3.95 -109.90 -10.96
CA ASP A 714 2.61 -109.43 -10.59
C ASP A 714 2.22 -109.69 -9.13
N LYS A 715 3.00 -110.49 -8.38
CA LYS A 715 2.89 -110.55 -6.91
C LYS A 715 3.73 -109.44 -6.25
N TYR A 716 4.91 -109.15 -6.80
CA TYR A 716 5.77 -108.05 -6.35
C TYR A 716 5.08 -106.67 -6.47
N LYS A 717 4.38 -106.42 -7.59
CA LYS A 717 3.61 -105.17 -7.82
C LYS A 717 2.53 -104.92 -6.77
N ARG A 718 1.86 -105.96 -6.25
CA ARG A 718 0.81 -105.82 -5.22
C ARG A 718 1.35 -105.40 -3.85
N GLY A 719 2.65 -105.56 -3.60
CA GLY A 719 3.32 -104.96 -2.44
C GLY A 719 3.48 -103.43 -2.52
N PHE A 720 3.24 -102.83 -3.70
CA PHE A 720 3.27 -101.39 -3.94
C PHE A 720 1.87 -100.80 -4.19
N GLN A 721 0.82 -101.43 -3.68
CA GLN A 721 -0.54 -100.89 -3.76
C GLN A 721 -0.58 -99.52 -3.07
N LYS A 722 -1.02 -98.49 -3.78
CA LYS A 722 -1.03 -97.09 -3.32
C LYS A 722 -1.82 -96.90 -2.01
N VAL A 723 -1.31 -96.00 -1.16
CA VAL A 723 -2.11 -95.26 -0.17
C VAL A 723 -3.01 -94.26 -0.89
N GLU A 724 -4.15 -93.94 -0.28
CA GLU A 724 -5.31 -93.20 -0.82
C GLU A 724 -4.96 -91.94 -1.65
N ASP A 725 -5.73 -91.71 -2.73
CA ASP A 725 -5.43 -90.71 -3.77
C ASP A 725 -5.64 -89.23 -3.35
N GLU A 726 -6.00 -88.93 -2.09
CA GLU A 726 -5.99 -87.57 -1.50
C GLU A 726 -4.91 -87.36 -0.42
N ASN A 727 -3.77 -88.06 -0.52
CA ASN A 727 -2.61 -87.79 0.34
C ASN A 727 -2.04 -86.37 0.08
N PRO A 728 -1.83 -85.51 1.11
CA PRO A 728 -1.18 -84.20 0.94
C PRO A 728 0.21 -84.25 0.28
N ASP A 729 0.93 -85.37 0.36
CA ASP A 729 2.17 -85.58 -0.39
C ASP A 729 1.97 -85.51 -1.92
N MET A 730 0.80 -85.88 -2.45
CA MET A 730 0.49 -85.74 -3.88
C MET A 730 0.27 -84.29 -4.28
N ILE A 731 -0.43 -83.50 -3.46
CA ILE A 731 -0.63 -82.06 -3.70
C ILE A 731 0.70 -81.31 -3.53
N ALA A 732 1.53 -81.71 -2.57
CA ALA A 732 2.89 -81.20 -2.42
C ALA A 732 3.76 -81.57 -3.64
N MET A 733 3.69 -82.82 -4.12
CA MET A 733 4.40 -83.27 -5.32
C MET A 733 3.94 -82.52 -6.57
N GLU A 734 2.64 -82.28 -6.76
CA GLU A 734 2.12 -81.54 -7.92
C GLU A 734 2.52 -80.06 -7.88
N ASN A 735 2.53 -79.42 -6.70
CA ASN A 735 3.06 -78.06 -6.54
C ASN A 735 4.58 -78.02 -6.77
N ILE A 736 5.34 -78.98 -6.23
CA ILE A 736 6.79 -79.12 -6.46
C ILE A 736 7.07 -79.40 -7.94
N GLN A 737 6.22 -80.16 -8.63
CA GLN A 737 6.35 -80.46 -10.05
C GLN A 737 5.96 -79.26 -10.93
N ALA A 738 4.97 -78.46 -10.51
CA ALA A 738 4.64 -77.18 -11.15
C ALA A 738 5.77 -76.15 -10.96
N ASP A 739 6.35 -76.04 -9.77
CA ASP A 739 7.48 -75.16 -9.48
C ASP A 739 8.78 -75.66 -10.11
N TYR A 740 9.00 -76.97 -10.21
CA TYR A 740 10.07 -77.58 -11.00
C TYR A 740 9.87 -77.29 -12.49
N CYS A 741 8.66 -77.38 -13.04
CA CYS A 741 8.37 -77.00 -14.41
C CYS A 741 8.58 -75.49 -14.66
N LYS A 742 8.22 -74.61 -13.72
CA LYS A 742 8.54 -73.16 -13.78
C LYS A 742 10.06 -72.93 -13.73
N ALA A 743 10.76 -73.59 -12.81
CA ALA A 743 12.21 -73.50 -12.64
C ALA A 743 12.95 -74.05 -13.87
N VAL A 744 12.48 -75.15 -14.47
CA VAL A 744 13.03 -75.73 -15.71
C VAL A 744 12.70 -74.84 -16.92
N ALA A 745 11.53 -74.20 -16.97
CA ALA A 745 11.21 -73.22 -18.01
C ALA A 745 12.12 -71.98 -17.90
N ALA A 746 12.33 -71.44 -16.70
CA ALA A 746 13.27 -70.34 -16.45
C ALA A 746 14.73 -70.76 -16.69
N LEU A 747 15.12 -71.98 -16.32
CA LEU A 747 16.44 -72.55 -16.65
C LEU A 747 16.58 -72.76 -18.17
N LYS A 748 15.49 -73.04 -18.89
CA LYS A 748 15.48 -73.18 -20.35
C LYS A 748 15.55 -71.82 -21.05
N SER A 749 14.90 -70.77 -20.55
CA SER A 749 15.13 -69.41 -21.05
C SER A 749 16.56 -68.99 -20.75
N VAL A 750 17.04 -69.08 -19.51
CA VAL A 750 18.43 -68.74 -19.13
C VAL A 750 19.47 -69.58 -19.88
N ARG A 751 19.18 -70.82 -20.27
CA ARG A 751 20.04 -71.62 -21.18
C ARG A 751 19.95 -71.19 -22.64
N SER A 752 18.80 -70.71 -23.11
CA SER A 752 18.64 -70.15 -24.46
C SER A 752 19.33 -68.79 -24.56
N ASP A 753 19.18 -67.96 -23.53
CA ASP A 753 19.88 -66.69 -23.35
C ASP A 753 21.39 -66.97 -23.27
N LEU A 754 21.84 -67.89 -22.40
CA LEU A 754 23.26 -68.25 -22.32
C LEU A 754 23.80 -68.83 -23.64
N ALA A 755 23.03 -69.64 -24.36
CA ALA A 755 23.44 -70.16 -25.67
C ALA A 755 23.61 -69.03 -26.70
N MET A 756 22.58 -68.20 -26.89
CA MET A 756 22.59 -67.02 -27.76
C MET A 756 23.71 -66.04 -27.37
N ASN A 757 23.93 -65.82 -26.08
CA ASN A 757 24.99 -64.98 -25.57
C ASN A 757 26.37 -65.61 -25.82
N THR A 758 26.53 -66.93 -25.73
CA THR A 758 27.80 -67.60 -26.11
C THR A 758 28.04 -67.62 -27.62
N GLU A 759 26.98 -67.67 -28.42
CA GLU A 759 27.03 -67.55 -29.89
C GLU A 759 27.43 -66.12 -30.27
N ASN A 760 26.77 -65.09 -29.71
CA ASN A 760 27.17 -63.69 -29.81
C ASN A 760 28.61 -63.45 -29.32
N LEU A 761 29.08 -64.13 -28.28
CA LEU A 761 30.48 -64.05 -27.82
C LEU A 761 31.44 -64.81 -28.76
N HIS A 762 30.99 -65.86 -29.43
CA HIS A 762 31.76 -66.56 -30.46
C HIS A 762 31.89 -65.67 -31.69
N ASP A 763 30.79 -65.13 -32.20
CA ASP A 763 30.74 -64.19 -33.32
C ASP A 763 31.53 -62.91 -33.02
N LEU A 764 31.46 -62.36 -31.80
CA LEU A 764 32.30 -61.23 -31.38
C LEU A 764 33.77 -61.62 -31.27
N ASN A 765 34.12 -62.85 -30.88
CA ASN A 765 35.49 -63.33 -30.90
C ASN A 765 35.99 -63.61 -32.31
N GLU A 766 35.15 -64.12 -33.23
CA GLU A 766 35.53 -64.36 -34.62
C GLU A 766 35.60 -63.06 -35.41
N CYS A 767 34.67 -62.13 -35.19
CA CYS A 767 34.81 -60.75 -35.65
C CYS A 767 36.03 -60.09 -35.05
N ARG A 768 36.38 -60.34 -33.77
CA ARG A 768 37.67 -59.92 -33.19
C ARG A 768 38.84 -60.79 -33.66
N GLU A 769 38.65 -61.87 -34.40
CA GLU A 769 39.71 -62.66 -35.04
C GLU A 769 39.90 -62.34 -36.52
N GLN A 770 38.88 -61.85 -37.20
CA GLN A 770 38.95 -61.26 -38.54
C GLN A 770 39.47 -59.81 -38.43
N ASN A 771 39.01 -59.09 -37.40
CA ASN A 771 39.63 -57.88 -36.88
C ASN A 771 40.82 -58.18 -35.93
N ASP A 772 41.19 -59.46 -35.77
CA ASP A 772 42.55 -59.93 -35.44
C ASP A 772 43.21 -60.61 -36.67
N LYS A 773 42.87 -60.22 -37.93
CA LYS A 773 43.50 -60.69 -39.20
C LYS A 773 43.88 -59.60 -40.23
N ALA A 774 43.05 -58.60 -40.56
CA ALA A 774 43.35 -57.61 -41.62
C ALA A 774 44.43 -56.50 -41.36
N LEU A 775 44.85 -56.22 -40.13
CA LEU A 775 45.79 -55.11 -39.80
C LEU A 775 47.23 -55.55 -39.51
N ASP A 776 47.55 -56.80 -39.13
CA ASP A 776 48.93 -57.26 -39.39
C ASP A 776 49.14 -57.36 -40.90
N LEU A 777 48.10 -57.66 -41.70
CA LEU A 777 48.19 -57.55 -43.17
C LEU A 777 48.46 -56.09 -43.56
N ALA A 778 47.64 -55.13 -43.13
CA ALA A 778 47.91 -53.71 -43.39
C ALA A 778 49.24 -53.19 -42.77
N GLN A 779 49.77 -53.83 -41.72
CA GLN A 779 51.05 -53.49 -41.10
C GLN A 779 52.23 -54.12 -41.84
N LYS A 780 52.09 -55.35 -42.36
CA LYS A 780 53.00 -55.98 -43.33
C LYS A 780 53.05 -55.10 -44.58
N GLU A 781 51.90 -54.82 -45.21
CA GLU A 781 51.80 -53.89 -46.35
C GLU A 781 52.41 -52.52 -46.04
N ARG A 782 52.22 -51.93 -44.85
CA ARG A 782 52.85 -50.65 -44.49
C ARG A 782 54.38 -50.76 -44.35
N LEU A 783 54.90 -51.89 -43.89
CA LEU A 783 56.35 -52.16 -43.84
C LEU A 783 56.91 -52.41 -45.24
N ASP A 784 56.25 -53.23 -46.06
CA ASP A 784 56.62 -53.51 -47.45
C ASP A 784 56.63 -52.22 -48.30
N ASN A 785 55.59 -51.38 -48.15
CA ASN A 785 55.52 -50.06 -48.79
C ASN A 785 56.60 -49.11 -48.27
N ASN A 786 56.97 -49.17 -46.99
CA ASN A 786 58.09 -48.40 -46.43
C ASN A 786 59.43 -48.86 -47.03
N ASP A 787 59.64 -50.17 -47.21
CA ASP A 787 60.86 -50.72 -47.80
C ASP A 787 60.93 -50.50 -49.32
N VAL A 788 59.78 -50.39 -50.01
CA VAL A 788 59.70 -49.86 -51.38
C VAL A 788 60.05 -48.36 -51.40
N LEU A 789 59.53 -47.57 -50.46
CA LEU A 789 59.81 -46.13 -50.37
C LEU A 789 61.30 -45.86 -50.07
N LEU A 790 61.94 -46.65 -49.20
CA LEU A 790 63.38 -46.61 -48.95
C LEU A 790 64.21 -46.99 -50.18
N ARG A 791 63.76 -47.99 -50.97
CA ARG A 791 64.38 -48.32 -52.26
C ARG A 791 64.27 -47.16 -53.25
N ILE A 792 63.09 -46.57 -53.41
CA ILE A 792 62.88 -45.39 -54.27
C ILE A 792 63.73 -44.20 -53.81
N GLN A 793 63.85 -43.94 -52.50
CA GLN A 793 64.74 -42.89 -51.98
C GLN A 793 66.21 -43.15 -52.34
N LYS A 794 66.67 -44.40 -52.23
CA LYS A 794 68.03 -44.80 -52.65
C LYS A 794 68.22 -44.63 -54.15
N GLU A 795 67.28 -45.07 -54.97
CA GLU A 795 67.33 -44.93 -56.43
C GLU A 795 67.34 -43.46 -56.88
N LEU A 796 66.55 -42.59 -56.22
CA LEU A 796 66.58 -41.14 -56.46
C LEU A 796 67.92 -40.51 -56.08
N LEU A 797 68.54 -40.95 -54.98
CA LEU A 797 69.91 -40.53 -54.61
C LEU A 797 70.93 -41.01 -55.66
N ASP A 798 70.87 -42.28 -56.06
CA ASP A 798 71.76 -42.84 -57.08
C ASP A 798 71.60 -42.14 -58.43
N GLN A 799 70.37 -41.85 -58.87
CA GLN A 799 70.10 -41.02 -60.06
C GLN A 799 70.67 -39.61 -59.90
N ARG A 800 70.55 -38.98 -58.72
CA ARG A 800 71.14 -37.67 -58.46
C ARG A 800 72.67 -37.68 -58.56
N THR A 801 73.35 -38.75 -58.13
CA THR A 801 74.81 -38.90 -58.34
C THR A 801 75.18 -39.18 -59.80
N LYS A 802 74.31 -39.82 -60.58
CA LYS A 802 74.50 -40.04 -62.03
C LYS A 802 74.34 -38.72 -62.80
N ILE A 803 73.30 -37.94 -62.52
CA ILE A 803 73.09 -36.60 -63.09
C ILE A 803 74.28 -35.69 -62.75
N GLN A 804 74.72 -35.65 -61.48
CA GLN A 804 75.90 -34.87 -61.07
C GLN A 804 77.22 -35.35 -61.71
N ARG A 805 77.31 -36.57 -62.25
CA ARG A 805 78.46 -37.03 -63.06
C ARG A 805 78.31 -36.60 -64.51
N ALA A 806 77.17 -36.87 -65.12
CA ALA A 806 76.84 -36.43 -66.48
C ALA A 806 76.99 -34.91 -66.66
N GLU A 807 76.54 -34.10 -65.69
CA GLU A 807 76.76 -32.65 -65.69
C GLU A 807 78.25 -32.25 -65.67
N ARG A 808 79.09 -32.99 -64.93
CA ARG A 808 80.54 -32.72 -64.86
C ARG A 808 81.22 -33.12 -66.17
N GLU A 809 80.87 -34.27 -66.72
CA GLU A 809 81.36 -34.76 -68.01
C GLU A 809 80.91 -33.84 -69.16
N LEU A 810 79.66 -33.37 -69.16
CA LEU A 810 79.15 -32.37 -70.11
C LEU A 810 79.88 -31.02 -69.98
N LYS A 811 80.13 -30.53 -68.75
CA LYS A 811 80.91 -29.31 -68.50
C LYS A 811 82.38 -29.46 -68.94
N LEU A 812 82.96 -30.66 -68.86
CA LEU A 812 84.29 -30.97 -69.39
C LEU A 812 84.29 -31.07 -70.93
N ALA A 813 83.27 -31.70 -71.53
CA ALA A 813 83.12 -31.82 -72.98
C ALA A 813 82.90 -30.45 -73.65
N ILE A 814 82.06 -29.58 -73.07
CA ILE A 814 81.86 -28.20 -73.55
C ILE A 814 83.16 -27.38 -73.45
N LYS A 815 83.95 -27.55 -72.38
CA LYS A 815 85.29 -26.94 -72.29
C LYS A 815 86.25 -27.50 -73.35
N ALA A 816 86.24 -28.81 -73.60
CA ALA A 816 87.10 -29.45 -74.60
C ALA A 816 86.72 -29.07 -76.05
N ALA A 817 85.44 -28.83 -76.32
CA ALA A 817 84.96 -28.29 -77.60
C ALA A 817 85.46 -26.85 -77.81
N LYS A 818 85.24 -25.95 -76.83
CA LYS A 818 85.74 -24.57 -76.84
C LYS A 818 87.27 -24.47 -76.92
N ALA A 819 88.01 -25.50 -76.52
CA ALA A 819 89.47 -25.56 -76.65
C ALA A 819 89.97 -26.09 -78.01
N LYS A 820 89.08 -26.55 -78.90
CA LYS A 820 89.42 -27.06 -80.24
C LYS A 820 89.01 -26.12 -81.39
N THR A 821 88.26 -25.06 -81.10
CA THR A 821 87.71 -24.14 -82.11
C THR A 821 87.83 -22.70 -81.61
N ASN A 822 88.75 -21.93 -82.18
CA ASN A 822 88.95 -20.50 -81.88
C ASN A 822 88.01 -19.58 -82.69
N ASP A 823 86.86 -20.12 -83.13
CA ASP A 823 85.86 -19.43 -83.95
C ASP A 823 84.52 -19.48 -83.21
N ASP A 824 84.13 -18.34 -82.63
CA ASP A 824 82.92 -18.22 -81.82
C ASP A 824 81.63 -18.30 -82.66
N ASP A 825 81.66 -17.92 -83.95
CA ASP A 825 80.49 -18.06 -84.84
C ASP A 825 80.26 -19.53 -85.20
N LEU A 826 81.32 -20.27 -85.51
CA LEU A 826 81.24 -21.72 -85.73
C LEU A 826 80.76 -22.44 -84.45
N MET A 827 81.27 -22.03 -83.28
CA MET A 827 80.80 -22.53 -81.99
C MET A 827 79.35 -22.14 -81.69
N MET A 828 78.89 -20.95 -82.09
CA MET A 828 77.48 -20.55 -81.94
C MET A 828 76.55 -21.39 -82.82
N ILE A 829 76.99 -21.76 -84.04
CA ILE A 829 76.27 -22.67 -84.93
C ILE A 829 76.21 -24.09 -84.34
N PHE A 830 77.33 -24.64 -83.87
CA PHE A 830 77.35 -25.95 -83.20
C PHE A 830 76.53 -25.95 -81.90
N GLN A 831 76.57 -24.88 -81.11
CA GLN A 831 75.75 -24.74 -79.90
C GLN A 831 74.25 -24.66 -80.25
N LYS A 832 73.88 -24.01 -81.37
CA LYS A 832 72.50 -24.00 -81.88
C LYS A 832 72.05 -25.37 -82.37
N ASP A 833 72.84 -26.08 -83.18
CA ASP A 833 72.52 -27.41 -83.69
C ASP A 833 72.43 -28.46 -82.57
N LEU A 834 73.35 -28.41 -81.59
CA LEU A 834 73.29 -29.24 -80.39
C LEU A 834 72.03 -28.95 -79.57
N ASN A 835 71.71 -27.68 -79.32
CA ASN A 835 70.48 -27.31 -78.61
C ASN A 835 69.22 -27.69 -79.40
N LEU A 836 69.25 -27.65 -80.74
CA LEU A 836 68.13 -28.05 -81.58
C LEU A 836 67.88 -29.57 -81.45
N LYS A 837 68.95 -30.38 -81.56
CA LYS A 837 68.88 -31.84 -81.36
C LYS A 837 68.46 -32.20 -79.93
N GLU A 838 68.95 -31.49 -78.92
CA GLU A 838 68.54 -31.69 -77.53
C GLU A 838 67.06 -31.30 -77.30
N LEU A 839 66.51 -30.36 -78.07
CA LEU A 839 65.07 -30.03 -78.08
C LEU A 839 64.25 -31.06 -78.87
N GLU A 840 64.77 -31.59 -79.97
CA GLU A 840 64.15 -32.68 -80.74
C GLU A 840 64.10 -33.99 -79.92
N GLU A 841 65.18 -34.36 -79.24
CA GLU A 841 65.19 -35.50 -78.31
C GLU A 841 64.25 -35.28 -77.11
N ARG A 842 64.24 -34.08 -76.51
CA ARG A 842 63.27 -33.77 -75.43
C ARG A 842 61.82 -33.88 -75.91
N ASN A 843 61.50 -33.39 -77.10
CA ASN A 843 60.17 -33.53 -77.68
C ASN A 843 59.87 -35.00 -78.03
N GLY A 844 60.84 -35.76 -78.53
CA GLY A 844 60.72 -37.19 -78.78
C GLY A 844 60.43 -38.00 -77.51
N ILE A 845 61.17 -37.74 -76.43
CA ILE A 845 60.97 -38.37 -75.11
C ILE A 845 59.63 -37.95 -74.51
N ALA A 846 59.25 -36.67 -74.61
CA ALA A 846 57.94 -36.20 -74.14
C ALA A 846 56.77 -36.84 -74.90
N LEU A 847 56.88 -36.99 -76.22
CA LEU A 847 55.90 -37.69 -77.05
C LEU A 847 55.90 -39.21 -76.79
N GLN A 848 57.04 -39.81 -76.48
CA GLN A 848 57.13 -41.21 -76.05
C GLN A 848 56.44 -41.42 -74.69
N HIS A 849 56.71 -40.57 -73.69
CA HIS A 849 56.05 -40.63 -72.39
C HIS A 849 54.53 -40.38 -72.50
N LEU A 850 54.09 -39.53 -73.43
CA LEU A 850 52.67 -39.36 -73.76
C LEU A 850 52.08 -40.61 -74.42
N ALA A 851 52.81 -41.29 -75.30
CA ALA A 851 52.37 -42.55 -75.90
C ALA A 851 52.26 -43.68 -74.85
N ASP A 852 53.23 -43.78 -73.95
CA ASP A 852 53.23 -44.75 -72.86
C ASP A 852 52.07 -44.47 -71.86
N LEU A 853 51.80 -43.19 -71.54
CA LEU A 853 50.63 -42.76 -70.76
C LEU A 853 49.30 -43.14 -71.42
N VAL A 854 49.25 -43.08 -72.76
CA VAL A 854 48.08 -43.44 -73.58
C VAL A 854 47.87 -44.95 -73.65
N GLU A 855 48.93 -45.77 -73.68
CA GLU A 855 48.81 -47.24 -73.59
C GLU A 855 48.33 -47.69 -72.19
N HIS A 856 48.69 -46.95 -71.13
CA HIS A 856 48.29 -47.27 -69.75
C HIS A 856 46.94 -46.66 -69.30
N ASN A 857 46.46 -45.57 -69.91
CA ASN A 857 45.18 -44.93 -69.59
C ASN A 857 44.31 -44.75 -70.83
N THR A 858 43.55 -45.78 -71.19
CA THR A 858 42.72 -45.84 -72.39
C THR A 858 41.65 -44.73 -72.47
N GLU A 859 41.16 -44.22 -71.34
CA GLU A 859 40.21 -43.08 -71.31
C GLU A 859 40.85 -41.76 -71.78
N LEU A 860 42.15 -41.56 -71.53
CA LEU A 860 42.88 -40.37 -71.98
C LEU A 860 43.31 -40.47 -73.44
N ALA A 861 43.39 -41.68 -74.00
CA ALA A 861 43.86 -41.95 -75.36
C ALA A 861 43.17 -41.08 -76.42
N ALA A 862 41.84 -40.97 -76.38
CA ALA A 862 41.07 -40.18 -77.35
C ALA A 862 41.35 -38.67 -77.22
N SER A 863 41.49 -38.16 -75.99
CA SER A 863 41.75 -36.72 -75.74
C SER A 863 43.18 -36.33 -76.13
N VAL A 864 44.19 -37.10 -75.70
CA VAL A 864 45.60 -36.83 -76.01
C VAL A 864 45.85 -36.95 -77.51
N SER A 865 45.36 -38.01 -78.15
CA SER A 865 45.52 -38.20 -79.61
C SER A 865 44.89 -37.06 -80.40
N LYS A 866 43.70 -36.59 -79.99
CA LYS A 866 43.03 -35.44 -80.60
C LYS A 866 43.89 -34.17 -80.49
N HIS A 867 44.32 -33.79 -79.28
CA HIS A 867 45.09 -32.56 -79.07
C HIS A 867 46.47 -32.58 -79.75
N CYS A 868 47.11 -33.74 -79.87
CA CYS A 868 48.34 -33.89 -80.66
C CYS A 868 48.07 -33.71 -82.16
N TYR A 869 47.02 -34.36 -82.69
CA TYR A 869 46.64 -34.25 -84.11
C TYR A 869 46.22 -32.82 -84.50
N GLU A 870 45.45 -32.13 -83.65
CA GLU A 870 45.05 -30.73 -83.83
C GLU A 870 46.25 -29.75 -83.86
N ARG A 871 47.41 -30.16 -83.34
CA ARG A 871 48.67 -29.39 -83.39
C ARG A 871 49.71 -29.96 -84.35
N GLY A 872 49.33 -30.90 -85.23
CA GLY A 872 50.20 -31.50 -86.24
C GLY A 872 51.26 -32.47 -85.69
N LEU A 873 51.20 -32.82 -84.41
CA LEU A 873 52.15 -33.72 -83.75
C LEU A 873 51.68 -35.18 -83.86
N ARG A 874 52.53 -36.06 -84.41
CA ARG A 874 52.31 -37.51 -84.37
C ARG A 874 52.99 -38.10 -83.14
N LEU A 875 52.27 -38.91 -82.36
CA LEU A 875 52.89 -39.73 -81.33
C LEU A 875 53.73 -40.84 -82.01
N PRO A 876 54.94 -41.15 -81.50
CA PRO A 876 55.71 -42.32 -81.93
C PRO A 876 54.91 -43.61 -81.73
N LEU A 877 55.12 -44.60 -82.60
CA LEU A 877 54.73 -45.98 -82.28
C LEU A 877 55.60 -46.49 -81.13
N VAL A 878 54.98 -46.88 -80.02
CA VAL A 878 55.65 -47.52 -78.89
C VAL A 878 56.34 -48.80 -79.37
N LYS A 879 57.67 -48.74 -79.51
CA LYS A 879 58.50 -49.91 -79.82
C LYS A 879 58.55 -50.79 -78.57
N ARG A 880 57.65 -51.78 -78.49
CA ARG A 880 57.65 -52.79 -77.41
C ARG A 880 59.01 -53.48 -77.30
N THR A 881 59.84 -53.03 -76.36
CA THR A 881 61.07 -53.71 -75.94
C THR A 881 60.70 -55.01 -75.24
N LYS A 882 60.56 -56.08 -76.04
CA LYS A 882 60.27 -57.42 -75.54
C LYS A 882 61.42 -57.93 -74.67
N SER A 883 61.29 -57.84 -73.35
CA SER A 883 62.14 -58.58 -72.41
C SER A 883 61.76 -60.07 -72.43
N GLN A 884 62.18 -60.79 -73.48
CA GLN A 884 61.97 -62.23 -73.60
C GLN A 884 62.90 -63.00 -72.64
N ILE A 885 62.33 -63.64 -71.63
CA ILE A 885 62.86 -64.91 -71.12
C ILE A 885 61.68 -65.87 -70.96
N SER A 886 61.55 -66.82 -71.88
CA SER A 886 60.73 -68.01 -71.75
C SER A 886 61.47 -69.16 -72.42
N TRP A 887 61.66 -70.27 -71.71
CA TRP A 887 62.40 -71.43 -72.23
C TRP A 887 61.57 -72.70 -72.15
N ARG A 888 61.28 -73.25 -73.33
CA ARG A 888 60.83 -74.61 -73.62
C ARG A 888 61.23 -74.90 -75.07
N SER A 889 61.61 -76.12 -75.46
CA SER A 889 62.10 -77.29 -74.71
C SER A 889 62.41 -78.37 -75.74
N GLU A 890 63.62 -78.92 -75.79
CA GLU A 890 63.92 -79.99 -76.75
C GLU A 890 65.06 -80.92 -76.29
N ASN A 891 64.72 -82.19 -76.07
CA ASN A 891 65.41 -83.37 -76.58
C ASN A 891 64.60 -84.63 -76.24
N SER A 892 64.75 -85.70 -77.03
CA SER A 892 63.88 -86.88 -77.01
C SER A 892 64.64 -88.19 -77.26
N HIS A 893 63.95 -89.32 -77.02
CA HIS A 893 64.46 -90.71 -77.07
C HIS A 893 65.44 -91.04 -75.92
N GLY A 894 65.42 -92.21 -75.27
CA GLY A 894 64.55 -93.40 -75.30
C GLY A 894 64.82 -94.26 -74.03
N THR A 895 64.30 -95.48 -73.81
CA THR A 895 63.42 -96.36 -74.60
C THR A 895 62.61 -97.24 -73.61
N GLU A 896 61.85 -98.23 -74.09
CA GLU A 896 60.94 -99.11 -73.34
C GLU A 896 61.63 -100.14 -72.40
N TYR A 897 60.98 -100.50 -71.27
CA TYR A 897 60.51 -101.87 -71.02
C TYR A 897 59.51 -101.97 -69.83
N SER A 898 58.36 -102.61 -70.09
CA SER A 898 57.44 -103.36 -69.18
C SER A 898 57.18 -102.90 -67.72
N GLY A 899 55.89 -102.84 -67.32
CA GLY A 899 55.51 -103.35 -65.98
C GLY A 899 54.26 -102.85 -65.25
N ARG A 900 53.05 -103.25 -65.69
CA ARG A 900 51.80 -103.42 -64.89
C ARG A 900 51.11 -102.20 -64.18
N VAL A 901 49.89 -101.97 -64.68
CA VAL A 901 48.60 -101.89 -63.93
C VAL A 901 48.29 -100.69 -63.01
N ASP A 902 47.15 -100.09 -63.36
CA ASP A 902 46.30 -99.11 -62.68
C ASP A 902 46.08 -99.35 -61.17
N THR A 903 45.83 -98.32 -60.36
CA THR A 903 44.52 -97.62 -60.36
C THR A 903 44.54 -96.26 -59.67
N ILE A 904 43.56 -95.42 -60.04
CA ILE A 904 43.36 -94.05 -59.56
C ILE A 904 42.31 -94.00 -58.43
N SER A 905 42.40 -92.95 -57.59
CA SER A 905 41.38 -92.51 -56.60
C SER A 905 41.53 -93.11 -55.19
N SER A 906 41.23 -92.39 -54.08
CA SER A 906 40.62 -91.05 -53.97
C SER A 906 41.08 -90.25 -52.74
N LYS A 907 41.02 -88.91 -52.88
CA LYS A 907 40.78 -87.88 -51.83
C LYS A 907 41.60 -87.92 -50.53
N GLN A 908 42.58 -87.01 -50.44
CA GLN A 908 42.60 -85.80 -49.58
C GLN A 908 43.94 -85.06 -49.86
N GLY A 909 44.16 -83.77 -49.61
CA GLY A 909 43.37 -82.77 -48.87
C GLY A 909 44.34 -81.81 -48.17
N LEU A 910 44.96 -80.91 -48.93
CA LEU A 910 46.08 -80.03 -48.51
C LEU A 910 46.00 -78.67 -49.25
N PRO A 911 46.67 -77.59 -48.79
CA PRO A 911 47.73 -77.55 -47.77
C PRO A 911 47.47 -76.59 -46.58
N TRP A 912 48.44 -76.56 -45.64
CA TRP A 912 48.61 -75.51 -44.64
C TRP A 912 48.97 -74.14 -45.25
N GLY A 913 48.70 -73.04 -44.52
CA GLY A 913 49.24 -71.70 -44.83
C GLY A 913 48.93 -70.63 -43.76
N ALA A 914 49.97 -69.97 -43.24
CA ALA A 914 49.99 -68.86 -42.27
C ALA A 914 48.92 -67.74 -42.51
N VAL A 915 48.18 -67.13 -41.55
CA VAL A 915 48.42 -66.58 -40.18
C VAL A 915 48.50 -65.01 -40.12
N SER A 916 47.65 -64.43 -39.24
CA SER A 916 47.64 -63.06 -38.62
C SER A 916 47.26 -61.81 -39.47
N GLY A 917 46.75 -60.69 -38.87
CA GLY A 917 46.64 -60.39 -37.41
C GLY A 917 45.89 -59.17 -36.75
N ARG A 918 45.20 -58.16 -37.38
CA ARG A 918 44.41 -57.08 -36.65
C ARG A 918 43.23 -56.36 -37.39
N GLY A 919 42.65 -55.26 -36.86
CA GLY A 919 41.69 -54.23 -37.43
C GLY A 919 40.50 -54.66 -38.33
N ARG A 920 39.24 -54.24 -38.11
CA ARG A 920 38.69 -53.06 -37.41
C ARG A 920 37.22 -53.23 -36.92
N THR A 921 36.98 -52.92 -35.64
CA THR A 921 35.72 -52.43 -34.99
C THR A 921 34.38 -52.48 -35.78
N GLY A 922 33.26 -53.04 -35.29
CA GLY A 922 32.89 -53.38 -33.91
C GLY A 922 32.09 -52.26 -33.22
N GLN A 923 30.76 -52.39 -33.15
CA GLN A 923 29.88 -51.50 -32.39
C GLN A 923 28.65 -52.25 -31.84
N ARG A 924 28.58 -52.33 -30.50
CA ARG A 924 27.40 -52.60 -29.63
C ARG A 924 26.55 -53.87 -29.84
N LEU A 925 26.39 -54.57 -28.71
CA LEU A 925 25.22 -55.30 -28.22
C LEU A 925 24.78 -56.51 -29.09
N LEU A 926 24.92 -57.75 -28.62
CA LEU A 926 24.25 -58.36 -27.44
C LEU A 926 22.72 -58.40 -27.62
N PRO A 927 22.10 -59.58 -27.44
CA PRO A 927 22.03 -60.29 -26.15
C PRO A 927 23.34 -60.78 -25.52
#